data_AF-A0A086ATV7-F1
#
_entry.id   AF-A0A086ATV7-F1
#
_cell.length_a   1.000
_cell.length_b   1.000
_cell.length_c   1.000
_cell.angle_alpha   90.00
_cell.angle_beta   90.00
_cell.angle_gamma   90.00
#
_symmetry.space_group_name_H-M   'P 1'
#
loop_
_entity.id
_entity.type
_entity.pdbx_description
1 polymer ?
#
loop_
_entity_poly.entity_id
_entity_poly.type
_entity_poly.pdbx_seq_one_letter_code
_entity_poly.pdbx_strand_id
1 'polypeptide(L)'
;MKYNTRNIGIIAHVDAGKTTLTERLLYYTGLIHKIGNVDDGNTTMDKDIQEKNRGITISSAAVSTQWKKGETVYNINIIDTPGHIDFAVEVERSLRVLDSVVAVFCASSGVQPQTENVWFQAEKHGISKICFINKMDRIGADFFAVLKEIETKLNAVPMALQIPIGAEDQFEGVIDLIKQKALYWTDENGETIIEKEIPEDHKAEADEYRMKLMETLAEYDETFFEVYMNPENSITGEMITEALQKVCRSGAAVPVLCGSAFKNKGVQPLLDAVVTYFPAPDQLPAVQGKDPETEEAVELVRNETETFSGLVFKVVIDKHMGRLAMLRLYSGSIKSGDTVLNVRTGESFRISRILKMQSDKTLSMEEGKAGDIVALTGIKDAKTGDSLSAVEKPVLLEAITIPAPVIRVSIEPKTNSDEKSFGLVLAKIQEEDPSLVVERDRQTGETLLSGLGELHLEVTLEKIRLNHGIEVNQGKPKVSYREILTETRTHREKLSKQNGGSGQFADITFEIGPRENNEPGLEFINLIKGGVIPGEFIPSVEKGFREAMENGPLKGYPLESMKIRLLDGSFHPQDSGAYDFENAARDGFRVAALSCSPKLLEPIMQVEIQSIEEYTGAVTADINRRRGIISSIDERSGRKIFTAEVPLASTFGYISDLRTLTSGRASISMKLSHYALVPDFIANTLIT
;
A
#
# COMPACT_ATOMS: atom_id res chain seq x y z
N MET A 1 -29.79 -15.38 -2.04
CA MET A 1 -29.12 -16.22 -1.02
C MET A 1 -28.40 -15.28 -0.08
N LYS A 2 -28.63 -15.33 1.24
CA LYS A 2 -27.83 -14.51 2.18
C LYS A 2 -26.43 -15.11 2.23
N TYR A 3 -25.43 -14.41 1.72
CA TYR A 3 -24.06 -14.82 1.98
C TYR A 3 -23.80 -14.61 3.47
N ASN A 4 -23.58 -15.70 4.20
CA ASN A 4 -23.12 -15.63 5.59
C ASN A 4 -21.60 -15.35 5.66
N THR A 5 -21.03 -14.73 4.61
CA THR A 5 -19.60 -14.43 4.52
C THR A 5 -19.34 -13.00 5.00
N ARG A 6 -18.26 -12.79 5.75
CA ARG A 6 -17.73 -11.48 6.15
C ARG A 6 -16.27 -11.40 5.76
N ASN A 7 -15.92 -10.44 4.91
CA ASN A 7 -14.53 -10.16 4.55
C ASN A 7 -14.06 -8.96 5.35
N ILE A 8 -13.31 -9.21 6.41
CA ILE A 8 -12.91 -8.19 7.38
C ILE A 8 -11.40 -7.99 7.40
N GLY A 9 -10.97 -6.74 7.52
CA GLY A 9 -9.62 -6.41 7.92
C GLY A 9 -9.54 -6.04 9.38
N ILE A 10 -8.36 -6.17 9.96
CA ILE A 10 -8.08 -5.59 11.28
C ILE A 10 -7.04 -4.50 11.08
N ILE A 11 -7.41 -3.27 11.46
CA ILE A 11 -6.57 -2.08 11.32
C ILE A 11 -6.28 -1.51 12.69
N ALA A 12 -5.04 -1.12 12.93
CA ALA A 12 -4.63 -0.53 14.21
C ALA A 12 -3.28 0.18 14.10
N HIS A 13 -2.96 1.04 15.07
CA HIS A 13 -1.58 1.50 15.26
C HIS A 13 -0.72 0.39 15.88
N VAL A 14 0.60 0.59 15.84
CA VAL A 14 1.58 -0.31 16.44
C VAL A 14 1.32 -0.44 17.95
N ASP A 15 1.36 -1.66 18.48
CA ASP A 15 1.04 -1.99 19.88
C ASP A 15 -0.42 -1.69 20.32
N ALA A 16 -1.39 -1.56 19.41
CA ALA A 16 -2.81 -1.57 19.80
C ALA A 16 -3.33 -2.98 20.20
N GLY A 17 -2.50 -4.02 20.03
CA GLY A 17 -2.87 -5.42 20.29
C GLY A 17 -3.64 -6.07 19.13
N LYS A 18 -3.43 -5.61 17.89
CA LYS A 18 -4.04 -6.14 16.67
C LYS A 18 -3.79 -7.63 16.49
N THR A 19 -2.53 -8.08 16.45
CA THR A 19 -2.17 -9.49 16.30
C THR A 19 -2.73 -10.33 17.45
N THR A 20 -2.64 -9.83 18.69
CA THR A 20 -3.23 -10.51 19.86
C THR A 20 -4.72 -10.71 19.69
N LEU A 21 -5.44 -9.67 19.22
CA LEU A 21 -6.86 -9.77 18.93
C LEU A 21 -7.13 -10.79 17.81
N THR A 22 -6.39 -10.73 16.70
CA THR A 22 -6.51 -11.70 15.60
C THR A 22 -6.36 -13.13 16.11
N GLU A 23 -5.34 -13.40 16.93
CA GLU A 23 -5.11 -14.72 17.54
C GLU A 23 -6.31 -15.16 18.40
N ARG A 24 -6.89 -14.25 19.18
CA ARG A 24 -8.10 -14.54 19.99
C ARG A 24 -9.30 -14.87 19.13
N LEU A 25 -9.51 -14.12 18.04
CA LEU A 25 -10.59 -14.40 17.10
C LEU A 25 -10.44 -15.82 16.54
N LEU A 26 -9.23 -16.23 16.16
CA LEU A 26 -8.95 -17.59 15.66
C LEU A 26 -9.12 -18.68 16.73
N TYR A 27 -8.78 -18.39 17.99
CA TYR A 27 -8.96 -19.33 19.10
C TYR A 27 -10.43 -19.57 19.38
N TYR A 28 -11.22 -18.51 19.54
CA TYR A 28 -12.64 -18.65 19.87
C TYR A 28 -13.46 -19.25 18.74
N THR A 29 -13.10 -19.02 17.49
CA THR A 29 -13.72 -19.72 16.36
C THR A 29 -13.31 -21.19 16.24
N GLY A 30 -12.38 -21.66 17.08
CA GLY A 30 -11.91 -23.04 17.13
C GLY A 30 -10.93 -23.40 16.01
N LEU A 31 -10.42 -22.43 15.26
CA LEU A 31 -9.42 -22.69 14.21
C LEU A 31 -8.06 -23.07 14.82
N ILE A 32 -7.69 -22.43 15.93
CA ILE A 32 -6.50 -22.79 16.72
C ILE A 32 -6.92 -23.32 18.09
N HIS A 33 -6.21 -24.34 18.57
CA HIS A 33 -6.52 -24.99 19.86
C HIS A 33 -5.64 -24.49 21.01
N LYS A 34 -4.68 -23.61 20.72
CA LYS A 34 -3.82 -22.98 21.72
C LYS A 34 -3.77 -21.49 21.47
N ILE A 35 -3.78 -20.77 22.57
CA ILE A 35 -3.63 -19.34 22.64
C ILE A 35 -2.17 -18.97 22.36
N GLY A 36 -1.92 -18.17 21.32
CA GLY A 36 -0.65 -17.53 21.06
C GLY A 36 -0.52 -16.16 21.74
N ASN A 37 0.71 -15.71 21.96
CA ASN A 37 1.10 -14.42 22.51
C ASN A 37 2.25 -13.84 21.67
N VAL A 38 2.18 -12.53 21.42
CA VAL A 38 3.18 -11.80 20.62
C VAL A 38 4.52 -11.76 21.35
N ASP A 39 4.51 -11.54 22.67
CA ASP A 39 5.72 -11.48 23.49
C ASP A 39 6.50 -12.81 23.49
N ASP A 40 5.78 -13.92 23.36
CA ASP A 40 6.34 -15.28 23.31
C ASP A 40 6.67 -15.73 21.87
N GLY A 41 6.40 -14.89 20.86
CA GLY A 41 6.67 -15.16 19.45
C GLY A 41 5.97 -16.40 18.87
N ASN A 42 4.87 -16.84 19.48
CA ASN A 42 4.16 -18.08 19.13
C ASN A 42 2.79 -17.83 18.48
N THR A 43 2.51 -16.61 18.02
CA THR A 43 1.30 -16.27 17.25
C THR A 43 1.27 -17.00 15.91
N THR A 44 0.05 -17.30 15.45
CA THR A 44 -0.22 -18.06 14.24
C THR A 44 -0.08 -17.20 12.97
N MET A 45 -0.36 -15.89 13.09
CA MET A 45 -0.39 -14.95 11.97
C MET A 45 0.99 -14.40 11.60
N ASP A 46 1.88 -14.19 12.59
CA ASP A 46 3.24 -13.67 12.37
C ASP A 46 4.18 -14.82 11.99
N LYS A 47 4.02 -15.36 10.78
CA LYS A 47 4.87 -16.47 10.30
C LYS A 47 6.28 -16.02 9.94
N ASP A 48 6.45 -14.73 9.62
CA ASP A 48 7.76 -14.17 9.33
C ASP A 48 8.52 -13.95 10.65
N ILE A 49 9.77 -14.43 10.69
CA ILE A 49 10.67 -14.26 11.84
C ILE A 49 10.89 -12.77 12.16
N GLN A 50 10.82 -11.89 11.16
CA GLN A 50 10.92 -10.44 11.37
C GLN A 50 9.70 -9.87 12.07
N GLU A 51 8.50 -10.37 11.77
CA GLU A 51 7.28 -9.94 12.46
C GLU A 51 7.34 -10.31 13.94
N LYS A 52 7.81 -11.54 14.24
CA LYS A 52 8.05 -12.00 15.61
C LYS A 52 9.10 -11.18 16.36
N ASN A 53 10.26 -10.94 15.74
CA ASN A 53 11.37 -10.24 16.39
C ASN A 53 11.08 -8.76 16.64
N ARG A 54 10.30 -8.12 15.75
CA ARG A 54 9.98 -6.68 15.83
C ARG A 54 8.63 -6.39 16.47
N GLY A 55 7.77 -7.40 16.67
CA GLY A 55 6.42 -7.25 17.23
C GLY A 55 5.47 -6.44 16.34
N ILE A 56 5.70 -6.43 15.02
CA ILE A 56 4.90 -5.69 14.04
C ILE A 56 4.48 -6.61 12.88
N THR A 57 3.29 -6.40 12.33
CA THR A 57 2.87 -7.07 11.09
C THR A 57 3.44 -6.34 9.88
N ILE A 58 4.08 -7.10 9.00
CA ILE A 58 4.82 -6.63 7.82
C ILE A 58 4.06 -7.03 6.55
N SER A 59 3.50 -8.24 6.51
CA SER A 59 2.81 -8.78 5.34
C SER A 59 1.39 -9.19 5.69
N SER A 60 0.44 -8.93 4.79
CA SER A 60 -0.95 -9.27 5.05
C SER A 60 -1.16 -10.78 4.99
N ALA A 61 -1.67 -11.36 6.07
CA ALA A 61 -2.06 -12.76 6.13
C ALA A 61 -3.58 -12.87 5.98
N ALA A 62 -4.04 -13.68 5.02
CA ALA A 62 -5.45 -13.97 4.81
C ALA A 62 -5.79 -15.34 5.42
N VAL A 63 -6.73 -15.36 6.38
CA VAL A 63 -7.18 -16.58 7.05
C VAL A 63 -8.70 -16.64 7.05
N SER A 64 -9.25 -17.80 6.69
CA SER A 64 -10.69 -18.06 6.77
C SER A 64 -11.06 -18.88 8.01
N THR A 65 -12.12 -18.48 8.70
CA THR A 65 -12.65 -19.17 9.88
C THR A 65 -14.19 -19.16 9.90
N GLN A 66 -14.81 -19.80 10.89
CA GLN A 66 -16.26 -19.90 11.03
C GLN A 66 -16.71 -19.50 12.44
N TRP A 67 -17.79 -18.73 12.52
CA TRP A 67 -18.41 -18.34 13.78
C TRP A 67 -19.89 -18.74 13.77
N LYS A 68 -20.33 -19.43 14.83
CA LYS A 68 -21.72 -19.85 14.98
C LYS A 68 -22.43 -18.89 15.93
N LYS A 69 -23.48 -18.23 15.44
CA LYS A 69 -24.36 -17.40 16.26
C LYS A 69 -25.80 -17.94 16.15
N GLY A 70 -26.32 -18.44 17.27
CA GLY A 70 -27.58 -19.20 17.28
C GLY A 70 -27.48 -20.45 16.42
N GLU A 71 -28.41 -20.64 15.49
CA GLU A 71 -28.39 -21.77 14.54
C GLU A 71 -27.62 -21.48 13.25
N THR A 72 -27.21 -20.22 13.03
CA THR A 72 -26.57 -19.79 11.78
C THR A 72 -25.04 -19.85 11.91
N VAL A 73 -24.39 -20.43 10.90
CA VAL A 73 -22.93 -20.45 10.75
C VAL A 73 -22.51 -19.38 9.75
N TYR A 74 -21.56 -18.54 10.16
CA TYR A 74 -20.97 -17.48 9.36
C TYR A 74 -19.54 -17.83 8.99
N ASN A 75 -19.14 -17.54 7.76
CA ASN A 75 -17.77 -17.61 7.30
C ASN A 75 -17.11 -16.24 7.47
N ILE A 76 -15.97 -16.17 8.14
CA ILE A 76 -15.23 -14.92 8.35
C ILE A 76 -13.87 -15.07 7.69
N ASN A 77 -13.59 -14.23 6.70
CA ASN A 77 -12.28 -14.09 6.09
C ASN A 77 -11.61 -12.88 6.71
N ILE A 78 -10.48 -13.11 7.38
CA ILE A 78 -9.71 -12.09 8.10
C ILE A 78 -8.46 -11.78 7.29
N ILE A 79 -8.21 -10.51 6.99
CA ILE A 79 -6.93 -10.02 6.49
C ILE A 79 -6.29 -9.17 7.58
N ASP A 80 -5.16 -9.62 8.11
CA ASP A 80 -4.42 -8.85 9.09
C ASP A 80 -3.52 -7.83 8.37
N THR A 81 -3.73 -6.52 8.59
CA THR A 81 -3.09 -5.45 7.77
C THR A 81 -1.93 -4.77 8.51
N PRO A 82 -0.81 -4.43 7.86
CA PRO A 82 0.30 -3.73 8.53
C PRO A 82 -0.13 -2.42 9.20
N GLY A 83 0.41 -2.13 10.39
CA GLY A 83 0.17 -0.87 11.11
C GLY A 83 1.19 0.23 10.81
N HIS A 84 2.17 -0.04 9.94
CA HIS A 84 3.31 0.86 9.67
C HIS A 84 3.25 1.46 8.26
N ILE A 85 3.61 2.74 8.15
CA ILE A 85 3.52 3.53 6.90
C ILE A 85 4.40 3.02 5.76
N ASP A 86 5.58 2.48 6.07
CA ASP A 86 6.50 1.87 5.08
C ASP A 86 5.86 0.70 4.30
N PHE A 87 4.78 0.11 4.83
CA PHE A 87 3.98 -0.92 4.16
C PHE A 87 2.61 -0.41 3.70
N ALA A 88 2.49 0.90 3.44
CA ALA A 88 1.23 1.53 3.01
C ALA A 88 0.63 0.88 1.75
N VAL A 89 1.47 0.37 0.85
CA VAL A 89 0.99 -0.35 -0.34
C VAL A 89 0.30 -1.68 0.04
N GLU A 90 0.80 -2.40 1.04
CA GLU A 90 0.15 -3.61 1.54
C GLU A 90 -1.19 -3.29 2.22
N VAL A 91 -1.27 -2.16 2.92
CA VAL A 91 -2.51 -1.66 3.52
C VAL A 91 -3.52 -1.29 2.44
N GLU A 92 -3.13 -0.50 1.44
CA GLU A 92 -4.02 -0.09 0.33
C GLU A 92 -4.55 -1.30 -0.45
N ARG A 93 -3.67 -2.29 -0.73
CA ARG A 93 -4.06 -3.55 -1.39
C ARG A 93 -5.05 -4.35 -0.56
N SER A 94 -4.83 -4.42 0.75
CA SER A 94 -5.70 -5.16 1.68
C SER A 94 -7.06 -4.48 1.79
N LEU A 95 -7.10 -3.16 2.02
CA LEU A 95 -8.35 -2.41 2.15
C LEU A 95 -9.22 -2.52 0.90
N ARG A 96 -8.63 -2.51 -0.31
CA ARG A 96 -9.40 -2.60 -1.56
C ARG A 96 -10.25 -3.87 -1.68
N VAL A 97 -9.79 -4.99 -1.12
CA VAL A 97 -10.50 -6.29 -1.23
C VAL A 97 -11.44 -6.58 -0.07
N LEU A 98 -11.42 -5.74 0.97
CA LEU A 98 -12.22 -5.92 2.17
C LEU A 98 -13.57 -5.25 2.04
N ASP A 99 -14.58 -5.87 2.66
CA ASP A 99 -15.93 -5.32 2.74
C ASP A 99 -16.11 -4.49 4.03
N SER A 100 -15.34 -4.81 5.08
CA SER A 100 -15.43 -4.13 6.39
C SER A 100 -14.10 -4.19 7.14
N VAL A 101 -13.93 -3.35 8.17
CA VAL A 101 -12.75 -3.36 9.04
C VAL A 101 -13.10 -3.24 10.51
N VAL A 102 -12.36 -3.97 11.36
CA VAL A 102 -12.31 -3.74 12.80
C VAL A 102 -11.16 -2.78 13.08
N ALA A 103 -11.50 -1.58 13.54
CA ALA A 103 -10.54 -0.56 13.95
C ALA A 103 -10.20 -0.72 15.43
N VAL A 104 -8.97 -1.13 15.72
CA VAL A 104 -8.52 -1.40 17.09
C VAL A 104 -7.81 -0.18 17.67
N PHE A 105 -8.28 0.26 18.83
CA PHE A 105 -7.71 1.35 19.61
C PHE A 105 -7.18 0.83 20.94
N CYS A 106 -6.17 1.48 21.49
CA CYS A 106 -5.70 1.15 22.83
C CYS A 106 -6.42 2.05 23.83
N ALA A 107 -6.98 1.48 24.90
CA ALA A 107 -7.71 2.23 25.92
C ALA A 107 -6.88 3.30 26.63
N SER A 108 -5.54 3.12 26.71
CA SER A 108 -4.65 4.09 27.35
C SER A 108 -4.05 5.09 26.37
N SER A 109 -3.71 4.65 25.16
CA SER A 109 -3.11 5.53 24.13
C SER A 109 -4.14 6.26 23.27
N GLY A 110 -5.39 5.81 23.24
CA GLY A 110 -6.45 6.38 22.43
C GLY A 110 -6.22 6.28 20.92
N VAL A 111 -6.69 7.30 20.20
CA VAL A 111 -6.53 7.44 18.76
C VAL A 111 -5.14 7.97 18.46
N GLN A 112 -4.39 7.15 17.73
CA GLN A 112 -3.03 7.41 17.33
C GLN A 112 -2.92 7.84 15.85
N PRO A 113 -1.86 8.56 15.48
CA PRO A 113 -1.70 9.17 14.16
C PRO A 113 -1.69 8.18 12.99
N GLN A 114 -1.12 7.00 13.21
CA GLN A 114 -1.12 5.91 12.24
C GLN A 114 -2.54 5.38 12.04
N THR A 115 -3.33 5.25 13.11
CA THR A 115 -4.73 4.82 13.02
C THR A 115 -5.56 5.81 12.22
N GLU A 116 -5.32 7.13 12.36
CA GLU A 116 -6.02 8.17 11.60
C GLU A 116 -5.77 8.03 10.08
N ASN A 117 -4.54 7.74 9.64
CA ASN A 117 -4.25 7.57 8.21
C ASN A 117 -4.95 6.33 7.62
N VAL A 118 -4.87 5.19 8.32
CA VAL A 118 -5.48 3.94 7.85
C VAL A 118 -7.01 4.05 7.88
N TRP A 119 -7.55 4.78 8.86
CA TRP A 119 -8.98 5.12 8.92
C TRP A 119 -9.43 5.89 7.67
N PHE A 120 -8.70 6.93 7.28
CA PHE A 120 -9.01 7.72 6.09
C PHE A 120 -8.89 6.91 4.79
N GLN A 121 -7.90 6.02 4.69
CA GLN A 121 -7.81 5.07 3.57
C GLN A 121 -9.05 4.16 3.50
N ALA A 122 -9.52 3.66 4.65
CA ALA A 122 -10.73 2.85 4.69
C ALA A 122 -12.00 3.65 4.33
N GLU A 123 -12.08 4.93 4.68
CA GLU A 123 -13.16 5.84 4.24
C GLU A 123 -13.16 6.07 2.72
N LYS A 124 -11.97 6.29 2.11
CA LYS A 124 -11.84 6.46 0.66
C LYS A 124 -12.43 5.29 -0.12
N HIS A 125 -12.32 4.07 0.41
CA HIS A 125 -12.87 2.85 -0.20
C HIS A 125 -14.31 2.53 0.24
N GLY A 126 -14.96 3.39 1.03
CA GLY A 126 -16.34 3.19 1.48
C GLY A 126 -16.51 1.99 2.42
N ILE A 127 -15.47 1.62 3.17
CA ILE A 127 -15.46 0.41 3.99
C ILE A 127 -16.20 0.65 5.31
N SER A 128 -17.14 -0.23 5.65
CA SER A 128 -17.86 -0.24 6.95
C SER A 128 -16.92 -0.58 8.10
N LYS A 129 -17.11 0.06 9.26
CA LYS A 129 -16.17 -0.01 10.39
C LYS A 129 -16.87 -0.42 11.69
N ILE A 130 -16.15 -1.14 12.55
CA ILE A 130 -16.49 -1.32 13.97
C ILE A 130 -15.23 -0.96 14.75
N CYS A 131 -15.36 -0.15 15.79
CA CYS A 131 -14.26 0.19 16.70
C CYS A 131 -14.20 -0.81 17.85
N PHE A 132 -13.00 -1.28 18.17
CA PHE A 132 -12.73 -2.08 19.35
C PHE A 132 -11.65 -1.41 20.22
N ILE A 133 -12.06 -0.89 21.36
CA ILE A 133 -11.17 -0.29 22.37
C ILE A 133 -10.60 -1.43 23.21
N ASN A 134 -9.39 -1.83 22.85
CA ASN A 134 -8.64 -2.93 23.43
C ASN A 134 -7.75 -2.46 24.59
N LYS A 135 -7.16 -3.41 25.32
CA LYS A 135 -6.25 -3.16 26.44
C LYS A 135 -6.89 -2.38 27.59
N MET A 136 -8.17 -2.65 27.86
CA MET A 136 -8.86 -2.13 29.06
C MET A 136 -8.18 -2.53 30.38
N ASP A 137 -7.26 -3.51 30.34
CA ASP A 137 -6.46 -3.98 31.46
C ASP A 137 -5.16 -3.19 31.71
N ARG A 138 -4.81 -2.21 30.85
CA ARG A 138 -3.62 -1.39 31.04
C ARG A 138 -3.87 -0.19 31.95
N ILE A 139 -2.82 0.23 32.65
CA ILE A 139 -2.81 1.49 33.42
C ILE A 139 -3.15 2.67 32.51
N GLY A 140 -4.04 3.54 32.98
CA GLY A 140 -4.56 4.68 32.23
C GLY A 140 -5.65 4.31 31.22
N ALA A 141 -6.24 3.11 31.29
CA ALA A 141 -7.33 2.73 30.41
C ALA A 141 -8.58 3.58 30.66
N ASP A 142 -9.00 4.34 29.65
CA ASP A 142 -10.19 5.19 29.73
C ASP A 142 -11.03 5.05 28.44
N PHE A 143 -12.08 4.25 28.52
CA PHE A 143 -12.99 4.01 27.41
C PHE A 143 -13.68 5.29 26.91
N PHE A 144 -14.11 6.16 27.82
CA PHE A 144 -14.89 7.36 27.49
C PHE A 144 -14.02 8.44 26.87
N ALA A 145 -12.77 8.56 27.32
CA ALA A 145 -11.78 9.41 26.65
C ALA A 145 -11.54 8.94 25.22
N VAL A 146 -11.34 7.64 24.97
CA VAL A 146 -11.14 7.13 23.60
C VAL A 146 -12.37 7.33 22.72
N LEU A 147 -13.60 7.18 23.26
CA LEU A 147 -14.82 7.53 22.52
C LEU A 147 -14.80 8.99 22.04
N LYS A 148 -14.48 9.92 22.93
CA LYS A 148 -14.37 11.34 22.59
C LYS A 148 -13.25 11.62 21.59
N GLU A 149 -12.14 10.89 21.67
CA GLU A 149 -11.06 11.00 20.68
C GLU A 149 -11.47 10.47 19.31
N ILE A 150 -12.26 9.40 19.22
CA ILE A 150 -12.83 8.91 17.96
C ILE A 150 -13.72 10.00 17.34
N GLU A 151 -14.55 10.65 18.15
CA GLU A 151 -15.39 11.75 17.69
C GLU A 151 -14.56 12.94 17.19
N THR A 152 -13.63 13.42 18.00
CA THR A 152 -12.91 14.68 17.74
C THR A 152 -11.75 14.56 16.75
N LYS A 153 -10.98 13.46 16.79
CA LYS A 153 -9.79 13.28 15.94
C LYS A 153 -10.12 12.59 14.62
N LEU A 154 -11.06 11.65 14.60
CA LEU A 154 -11.47 10.95 13.37
C LEU A 154 -12.67 11.61 12.68
N ASN A 155 -13.33 12.58 13.33
CA ASN A 155 -14.56 13.21 12.84
C ASN A 155 -15.64 12.15 12.51
N ALA A 156 -15.72 11.13 13.35
CA ALA A 156 -16.67 10.02 13.24
C ALA A 156 -17.75 10.14 14.32
N VAL A 157 -18.88 9.46 14.14
CA VAL A 157 -19.95 9.42 15.15
C VAL A 157 -19.90 8.07 15.88
N PRO A 158 -19.28 7.97 17.07
CA PRO A 158 -19.15 6.71 17.78
C PRO A 158 -20.46 6.32 18.49
N MET A 159 -20.91 5.08 18.29
CA MET A 159 -22.05 4.48 18.98
C MET A 159 -21.58 3.41 19.96
N ALA A 160 -21.51 3.73 21.25
CA ALA A 160 -21.17 2.73 22.26
C ALA A 160 -22.24 1.63 22.30
N LEU A 161 -21.85 0.38 22.00
CA LEU A 161 -22.72 -0.79 22.16
C LEU A 161 -22.52 -1.46 23.53
N GLN A 162 -21.39 -1.19 24.15
CA GLN A 162 -21.05 -1.66 25.48
C GLN A 162 -20.20 -0.63 26.22
N ILE A 163 -20.26 -0.67 27.55
CA ILE A 163 -19.41 0.10 28.45
C ILE A 163 -18.65 -0.85 29.39
N PRO A 164 -17.42 -0.52 29.82
CA PRO A 164 -16.62 -1.40 30.67
C PRO A 164 -17.12 -1.40 32.13
N ILE A 165 -16.90 -2.52 32.83
CA ILE A 165 -17.04 -2.63 34.29
C ILE A 165 -15.64 -2.66 34.88
N GLY A 166 -15.27 -1.58 35.56
CA GLY A 166 -13.91 -1.33 36.03
C GLY A 166 -12.93 -0.97 34.89
N ALA A 167 -11.68 -0.71 35.26
CA ALA A 167 -10.58 -0.40 34.36
C ALA A 167 -9.27 -0.95 34.94
N GLU A 168 -8.24 -1.05 34.11
CA GLU A 168 -6.91 -1.52 34.50
C GLU A 168 -6.97 -2.94 35.12
N ASP A 169 -6.34 -3.14 36.28
CA ASP A 169 -6.38 -4.39 37.04
C ASP A 169 -7.78 -4.74 37.56
N GLN A 170 -8.67 -3.74 37.69
CA GLN A 170 -10.07 -3.91 38.10
C GLN A 170 -11.02 -4.15 36.92
N PHE A 171 -10.53 -4.31 35.69
CA PHE A 171 -11.39 -4.61 34.56
C PHE A 171 -11.96 -6.04 34.63
N GLU A 172 -13.23 -6.15 34.97
CA GLU A 172 -13.90 -7.42 35.27
C GLU A 172 -14.87 -7.89 34.19
N GLY A 173 -15.52 -6.97 33.49
CA GLY A 173 -16.59 -7.27 32.55
C GLY A 173 -17.00 -6.09 31.69
N VAL A 174 -18.10 -6.25 30.95
CA VAL A 174 -18.70 -5.23 30.10
C VAL A 174 -20.21 -5.25 30.23
N ILE A 175 -20.87 -4.10 30.07
CA ILE A 175 -22.33 -3.99 30.05
C ILE A 175 -22.78 -3.91 28.60
N ASP A 176 -23.58 -4.87 28.14
CA ASP A 176 -24.24 -4.86 26.84
C ASP A 176 -25.40 -3.85 26.90
N LEU A 177 -25.25 -2.72 26.21
CA LEU A 177 -26.24 -1.66 26.22
C LEU A 177 -27.48 -2.01 25.40
N ILE A 178 -27.46 -3.03 24.55
CA ILE A 178 -28.63 -3.45 23.75
C ILE A 178 -29.50 -4.38 24.58
N LYS A 179 -28.91 -5.44 25.12
CA LYS A 179 -29.59 -6.45 25.97
C LYS A 179 -29.85 -5.98 27.40
N GLN A 180 -29.17 -4.93 27.84
CA GLN A 180 -29.24 -4.40 29.21
C GLN A 180 -28.79 -5.44 30.25
N LYS A 181 -27.65 -6.09 29.99
CA LYS A 181 -27.06 -7.11 30.88
C LYS A 181 -25.56 -6.87 31.06
N ALA A 182 -25.05 -7.20 32.23
CA ALA A 182 -23.62 -7.25 32.51
C ALA A 182 -23.05 -8.62 32.15
N LEU A 183 -21.96 -8.64 31.40
CA LEU A 183 -21.22 -9.82 30.98
C LEU A 183 -19.92 -9.90 31.78
N TYR A 184 -19.70 -11.03 32.45
CA TYR A 184 -18.48 -11.32 33.21
C TYR A 184 -17.80 -12.58 32.68
N TRP A 185 -16.47 -12.56 32.62
CA TRP A 185 -15.64 -13.71 32.26
C TRP A 185 -15.01 -14.29 33.51
N THR A 186 -15.28 -15.56 33.80
CA THR A 186 -14.89 -16.18 35.09
C THR A 186 -13.70 -17.13 35.01
N ASP A 187 -13.31 -17.56 33.81
CA ASP A 187 -12.14 -18.43 33.59
C ASP A 187 -10.98 -17.68 32.93
N GLU A 188 -9.77 -18.24 33.05
CA GLU A 188 -8.55 -17.63 32.52
C GLU A 188 -8.52 -17.55 30.98
N ASN A 189 -9.19 -18.47 30.29
CA ASN A 189 -9.25 -18.50 28.81
C ASN A 189 -10.41 -17.69 28.24
N GLY A 190 -11.29 -17.16 29.09
CA GLY A 190 -12.46 -16.39 28.74
C GLY A 190 -13.56 -17.18 28.03
N GLU A 191 -13.65 -18.50 28.19
CA GLU A 191 -14.66 -19.35 27.51
C GLU A 191 -16.04 -19.31 28.18
N THR A 192 -16.08 -19.06 29.49
CA THR A 192 -17.29 -19.05 30.31
C THR A 192 -17.72 -17.61 30.57
N ILE A 193 -18.80 -17.22 29.90
CA ILE A 193 -19.44 -15.91 30.05
C ILE A 193 -20.67 -16.07 30.94
N ILE A 194 -20.74 -15.27 32.01
CA ILE A 194 -21.90 -15.21 32.90
C ILE A 194 -22.63 -13.88 32.66
N GLU A 195 -23.90 -13.97 32.27
CA GLU A 195 -24.80 -12.82 32.18
C GLU A 195 -25.44 -12.54 33.55
N LYS A 196 -25.43 -11.28 33.99
CA LYS A 196 -26.07 -10.79 35.22
C LYS A 196 -26.83 -9.49 34.97
N GLU A 197 -27.65 -9.08 35.94
CA GLU A 197 -28.20 -7.71 35.96
C GLU A 197 -27.08 -6.68 36.08
N ILE A 198 -27.33 -5.47 35.56
CA ILE A 198 -26.41 -4.35 35.64
C ILE A 198 -26.22 -3.96 37.12
N PRO A 199 -24.97 -3.83 37.62
CA PRO A 199 -24.70 -3.35 38.97
C PRO A 199 -25.31 -1.96 39.22
N GLU A 200 -25.88 -1.72 40.40
CA GLU A 200 -26.60 -0.46 40.71
C GLU A 200 -25.69 0.78 40.61
N ASP A 201 -24.40 0.63 40.88
CA ASP A 201 -23.37 1.65 40.73
C ASP A 201 -23.08 2.03 39.27
N HIS A 202 -23.34 1.15 38.31
CA HIS A 202 -23.16 1.41 36.87
C HIS A 202 -24.47 1.70 36.12
N LYS A 203 -25.62 1.59 36.78
CA LYS A 203 -26.94 1.71 36.13
C LYS A 203 -27.20 3.09 35.53
N ALA A 204 -26.87 4.15 36.26
CA ALA A 204 -27.05 5.53 35.77
C ALA A 204 -26.20 5.81 34.50
N GLU A 205 -24.95 5.33 34.49
CA GLU A 205 -24.05 5.46 33.34
C GLU A 205 -24.54 4.61 32.15
N ALA A 206 -25.00 3.38 32.40
CA ALA A 206 -25.59 2.52 31.38
C ALA A 206 -26.84 3.15 30.75
N ASP A 207 -27.72 3.75 31.56
CA ASP A 207 -28.93 4.44 31.09
C ASP A 207 -28.57 5.67 30.23
N GLU A 208 -27.58 6.46 30.65
CA GLU A 208 -27.10 7.63 29.89
C GLU A 208 -26.55 7.22 28.52
N TYR A 209 -25.66 6.22 28.46
CA TYR A 209 -25.07 5.79 27.19
C TYR A 209 -26.06 5.01 26.32
N ARG A 210 -27.04 4.30 26.91
CA ARG A 210 -28.15 3.72 26.14
C ARG A 210 -29.01 4.82 25.51
N MET A 211 -29.28 5.91 26.24
CA MET A 211 -30.04 7.04 25.70
C MET A 211 -29.31 7.67 24.52
N LYS A 212 -28.01 7.97 24.66
CA LYS A 212 -27.17 8.47 23.55
C LYS A 212 -27.16 7.54 22.33
N LEU A 213 -27.09 6.23 22.55
CA LEU A 213 -27.17 5.23 21.48
C LEU A 213 -28.52 5.33 20.74
N MET A 214 -29.64 5.41 21.47
CA MET A 214 -30.97 5.52 20.88
C MET A 214 -31.17 6.84 20.12
N GLU A 215 -30.70 7.96 20.68
CA GLU A 215 -30.76 9.27 20.03
C GLU A 215 -29.99 9.26 18.71
N THR A 216 -28.78 8.72 18.72
CA THR A 216 -27.95 8.59 17.50
C THR A 216 -28.64 7.71 16.45
N LEU A 217 -29.24 6.58 16.86
CA LEU A 217 -29.98 5.72 15.94
C LEU A 217 -31.20 6.42 15.34
N ALA A 218 -31.91 7.22 16.15
CA ALA A 218 -33.04 8.01 15.68
C ALA A 218 -32.61 9.12 14.72
N GLU A 219 -31.39 9.66 14.84
CA GLU A 219 -30.86 10.65 13.90
C GLU A 219 -30.55 10.04 12.52
N TYR A 220 -30.08 8.79 12.47
CA TYR A 220 -29.59 8.16 11.24
C TYR A 220 -30.49 7.08 10.62
N ASP A 221 -31.58 6.67 11.28
CA ASP A 221 -32.59 5.76 10.72
C ASP A 221 -34.01 6.33 10.92
N GLU A 222 -34.63 6.79 9.82
CA GLU A 222 -35.98 7.38 9.84
C GLU A 222 -37.03 6.43 10.43
N THR A 223 -36.92 5.13 10.16
CA THR A 223 -37.85 4.13 10.71
C THR A 223 -37.72 4.03 12.23
N PHE A 224 -36.48 4.02 12.75
CA PHE A 224 -36.22 4.01 14.18
C PHE A 224 -36.67 5.33 14.83
N PHE A 225 -36.48 6.47 14.16
CA PHE A 225 -36.95 7.78 14.63
C PHE A 225 -38.46 7.79 14.91
N GLU A 226 -39.26 7.32 13.95
CA GLU A 226 -40.73 7.25 14.09
C GLU A 226 -41.15 6.38 15.28
N VAL A 227 -40.46 5.26 15.48
CA VAL A 227 -40.72 4.36 16.61
C VAL A 227 -40.34 5.04 17.92
N TYR A 228 -39.15 5.64 17.98
CA TYR A 228 -38.57 6.27 19.17
C TYR A 228 -39.40 7.46 19.66
N MET A 229 -39.96 8.24 18.74
CA MET A 229 -40.78 9.43 19.07
C MET A 229 -42.18 9.09 19.58
N ASN A 230 -42.65 7.86 19.41
CA ASN A 230 -43.98 7.46 19.89
C ASN A 230 -43.89 6.87 21.30
N PRO A 231 -44.45 7.53 22.34
CA PRO A 231 -44.37 7.07 23.72
C PRO A 231 -45.08 5.73 23.99
N GLU A 232 -45.98 5.30 23.09
CA GLU A 232 -46.70 4.02 23.22
C GLU A 232 -45.85 2.82 22.74
N ASN A 233 -44.74 3.08 22.03
CA ASN A 233 -43.88 2.02 21.50
C ASN A 233 -42.85 1.56 22.54
N SER A 234 -42.74 0.26 22.75
CA SER A 234 -41.62 -0.33 23.49
C SER A 234 -40.46 -0.62 22.53
N ILE A 235 -39.31 0.00 22.75
CA ILE A 235 -38.10 -0.25 21.94
C ILE A 235 -37.50 -1.60 22.33
N THR A 236 -37.50 -2.56 21.40
CA THR A 236 -36.91 -3.88 21.61
C THR A 236 -35.45 -3.94 21.12
N GLY A 237 -34.67 -4.89 21.63
CA GLY A 237 -33.29 -5.11 21.17
C GLY A 237 -33.18 -5.49 19.69
N GLU A 238 -34.21 -6.13 19.13
CA GLU A 238 -34.29 -6.46 17.69
C GLU A 238 -34.38 -5.20 16.84
N MET A 239 -35.23 -4.24 17.23
CA MET A 239 -35.37 -2.96 16.53
C MET A 239 -34.07 -2.15 16.55
N ILE A 240 -33.38 -2.13 17.71
CA ILE A 240 -32.06 -1.51 17.84
C ILE A 240 -31.05 -2.18 16.90
N THR A 241 -31.07 -3.53 16.83
CA THR A 241 -30.16 -4.31 15.99
C THR A 241 -30.38 -4.03 14.50
N GLU A 242 -31.64 -3.95 14.06
CA GLU A 242 -31.99 -3.63 12.66
C GLU A 242 -31.58 -2.21 12.27
N ALA A 243 -31.81 -1.22 13.14
CA ALA A 243 -31.36 0.14 12.92
C ALA A 243 -29.83 0.22 12.84
N LEU A 244 -29.11 -0.43 13.77
CA LEU A 244 -27.65 -0.51 13.76
C LEU A 244 -27.12 -1.10 12.45
N GLN A 245 -27.72 -2.17 11.92
CA GLN A 245 -27.29 -2.76 10.65
C GLN A 245 -27.37 -1.78 9.47
N LYS A 246 -28.43 -0.96 9.40
CA LYS A 246 -28.59 0.05 8.35
C LYS A 246 -27.56 1.16 8.49
N VAL A 247 -27.38 1.70 9.70
CA VAL A 247 -26.43 2.78 9.99
C VAL A 247 -24.97 2.32 9.78
N CYS A 248 -24.63 1.09 10.15
CA CYS A 248 -23.30 0.51 9.90
C CYS A 248 -23.00 0.34 8.41
N ARG A 249 -24.02 0.01 7.61
CA ARG A 249 -23.88 -0.16 6.16
C ARG A 249 -23.72 1.19 5.44
N SER A 250 -24.39 2.23 5.91
CA SER A 250 -24.20 3.58 5.34
C SER A 250 -22.86 4.20 5.72
N GLY A 251 -22.26 3.76 6.83
CA GLY A 251 -21.02 4.30 7.35
C GLY A 251 -21.18 5.65 8.06
N ALA A 252 -22.42 6.10 8.31
CA ALA A 252 -22.71 7.39 8.93
C ALA A 252 -22.34 7.46 10.42
N ALA A 253 -22.47 6.34 11.14
CA ALA A 253 -22.01 6.20 12.50
C ALA A 253 -21.35 4.82 12.71
N VAL A 254 -20.49 4.72 13.71
CA VAL A 254 -19.59 3.58 13.89
C VAL A 254 -19.82 2.92 15.25
N PRO A 255 -20.18 1.62 15.30
CA PRO A 255 -20.31 0.91 16.56
C PRO A 255 -18.98 0.81 17.30
N VAL A 256 -19.02 0.98 18.61
CA VAL A 256 -17.85 0.88 19.49
C VAL A 256 -18.07 -0.18 20.55
N LEU A 257 -17.11 -1.08 20.64
CA LEU A 257 -16.99 -2.15 21.61
C LEU A 257 -15.69 -1.97 22.42
N CYS A 258 -15.61 -2.52 23.63
CA CYS A 258 -14.39 -2.55 24.43
C CYS A 258 -14.05 -3.96 24.95
N GLY A 259 -12.79 -4.15 25.34
CA GLY A 259 -12.35 -5.38 25.98
C GLY A 259 -10.85 -5.44 26.22
N SER A 260 -10.38 -6.63 26.60
CA SER A 260 -8.96 -6.95 26.69
C SER A 260 -8.72 -8.28 25.99
N ALA A 261 -8.13 -8.21 24.80
CA ALA A 261 -7.67 -9.38 24.07
C ALA A 261 -6.55 -10.13 24.81
N PHE A 262 -5.79 -9.44 25.67
CA PHE A 262 -4.75 -10.07 26.48
C PHE A 262 -5.36 -10.89 27.64
N LYS A 263 -6.36 -10.34 28.33
CA LYS A 263 -7.07 -10.98 29.43
C LYS A 263 -8.27 -11.82 28.99
N ASN A 264 -8.46 -12.05 27.69
CA ASN A 264 -9.51 -12.91 27.15
C ASN A 264 -10.95 -12.41 27.44
N LYS A 265 -11.15 -11.10 27.54
CA LYS A 265 -12.47 -10.50 27.85
C LYS A 265 -12.96 -9.60 26.71
N GLY A 266 -14.23 -9.71 26.34
CA GLY A 266 -14.88 -8.83 25.34
C GLY A 266 -14.65 -9.19 23.87
N VAL A 267 -13.91 -10.28 23.56
CA VAL A 267 -13.63 -10.69 22.17
C VAL A 267 -14.81 -11.42 21.52
N GLN A 268 -15.57 -12.24 22.26
CA GLN A 268 -16.75 -12.93 21.72
C GLN A 268 -17.89 -11.96 21.37
N PRO A 269 -18.22 -10.95 22.20
CA PRO A 269 -19.13 -9.88 21.80
C PRO A 269 -18.70 -9.17 20.51
N LEU A 270 -17.39 -9.00 20.28
CA LEU A 270 -16.87 -8.46 19.03
C LEU A 270 -17.13 -9.43 17.85
N LEU A 271 -16.90 -10.74 17.98
CA LEU A 271 -17.25 -11.72 16.95
C LEU A 271 -18.75 -11.69 16.62
N ASP A 272 -19.59 -11.58 17.64
CA ASP A 272 -21.03 -11.42 17.47
C ASP A 272 -21.38 -10.13 16.74
N ALA A 273 -20.74 -9.01 17.07
CA ALA A 273 -20.93 -7.73 16.40
C ALA A 273 -20.51 -7.79 14.92
N VAL A 274 -19.36 -8.43 14.62
CA VAL A 274 -18.85 -8.62 13.25
C VAL A 274 -19.87 -9.33 12.37
N VAL A 275 -20.44 -10.46 12.82
CA VAL A 275 -21.40 -11.21 11.99
C VAL A 275 -22.76 -10.52 11.89
N THR A 276 -23.10 -9.71 12.90
CA THR A 276 -24.43 -9.06 13.00
C THR A 276 -24.50 -7.76 12.23
N TYR A 277 -23.49 -6.90 12.34
CA TYR A 277 -23.56 -5.52 11.86
C TYR A 277 -22.82 -5.29 10.55
N PHE A 278 -21.76 -6.05 10.26
CA PHE A 278 -21.08 -5.89 8.99
C PHE A 278 -21.91 -6.42 7.82
N PRO A 279 -21.86 -5.74 6.66
CA PRO A 279 -22.51 -6.20 5.45
C PRO A 279 -21.90 -7.50 4.95
N ALA A 280 -22.75 -8.35 4.38
CA ALA A 280 -22.33 -9.42 3.49
C ALA A 280 -21.94 -8.85 2.11
N PRO A 281 -21.12 -9.57 1.31
CA PRO A 281 -20.71 -9.10 -0.02
C PRO A 281 -21.87 -8.70 -0.94
N ASP A 282 -23.00 -9.42 -0.89
CA ASP A 282 -24.20 -9.17 -1.69
C ASP A 282 -25.04 -7.97 -1.20
N GLN A 283 -24.72 -7.43 -0.02
CA GLN A 283 -25.39 -6.26 0.56
C GLN A 283 -24.67 -4.95 0.25
N LEU A 284 -23.51 -5.03 -0.41
CA LEU A 284 -22.74 -3.88 -0.85
C LEU A 284 -23.16 -3.42 -2.25
N PRO A 285 -22.87 -2.15 -2.62
CA PRO A 285 -23.12 -1.65 -3.97
C PRO A 285 -22.47 -2.51 -5.07
N ALA A 286 -23.05 -2.41 -6.27
CA ALA A 286 -22.50 -3.03 -7.47
C ALA A 286 -21.05 -2.59 -7.71
N VAL A 287 -20.27 -3.50 -8.28
CA VAL A 287 -18.85 -3.28 -8.54
C VAL A 287 -18.72 -2.50 -9.84
N GLN A 288 -17.92 -1.43 -9.78
CA GLN A 288 -17.65 -0.55 -10.89
C GLN A 288 -16.40 -1.04 -11.64
N GLY A 289 -16.51 -1.17 -12.96
CA GLY A 289 -15.42 -1.50 -13.86
C GLY A 289 -15.54 -0.72 -15.17
N LYS A 290 -14.65 -1.02 -16.11
CA LYS A 290 -14.66 -0.48 -17.47
C LYS A 290 -14.52 -1.58 -18.50
N ASP A 291 -15.12 -1.39 -19.66
CA ASP A 291 -14.76 -2.17 -20.84
C ASP A 291 -13.34 -1.78 -21.29
N PRO A 292 -12.41 -2.74 -21.47
CA PRO A 292 -11.02 -2.42 -21.81
C PRO A 292 -10.83 -1.87 -23.23
N GLU A 293 -11.79 -2.06 -24.14
CA GLU A 293 -11.71 -1.55 -25.52
C GLU A 293 -12.42 -0.20 -25.67
N THR A 294 -13.61 -0.05 -25.08
CA THR A 294 -14.42 1.19 -25.24
C THR A 294 -14.21 2.20 -24.12
N GLU A 295 -13.59 1.79 -23.00
CA GLU A 295 -13.48 2.55 -21.74
C GLU A 295 -14.82 2.92 -21.09
N GLU A 296 -15.94 2.41 -21.60
CA GLU A 296 -17.26 2.66 -21.04
C GLU A 296 -17.41 2.02 -19.66
N ALA A 297 -18.13 2.69 -18.76
CA ALA A 297 -18.37 2.19 -17.41
C ALA A 297 -19.29 0.95 -17.44
N VAL A 298 -18.89 -0.09 -16.71
CA VAL A 298 -19.64 -1.34 -16.55
C VAL A 298 -19.93 -1.55 -15.08
N GLU A 299 -21.21 -1.75 -14.74
CA GLU A 299 -21.64 -2.15 -13.40
C GLU A 299 -21.90 -3.66 -13.35
N LEU A 300 -21.36 -4.31 -12.32
CA LEU A 300 -21.54 -5.74 -12.08
C LEU A 300 -22.20 -5.98 -10.72
N VAL A 301 -23.32 -6.70 -10.73
CA VAL A 301 -24.01 -7.07 -9.50
C VAL A 301 -23.22 -8.16 -8.77
N ARG A 302 -23.08 -8.03 -7.46
CA ARG A 302 -22.33 -8.96 -6.59
C ARG A 302 -23.12 -10.25 -6.33
N ASN A 303 -23.29 -11.09 -7.35
CA ASN A 303 -23.95 -12.39 -7.24
C ASN A 303 -23.26 -13.47 -8.10
N GLU A 304 -23.55 -14.75 -7.83
CA GLU A 304 -22.92 -15.90 -8.52
C GLU A 304 -23.33 -16.06 -9.98
N THR A 305 -24.47 -15.50 -10.37
CA THR A 305 -25.03 -15.64 -11.73
C THR A 305 -24.57 -14.56 -12.70
N GLU A 306 -23.98 -13.48 -12.19
CA GLU A 306 -23.40 -12.41 -12.99
C GLU A 306 -22.13 -12.90 -13.71
N THR A 307 -21.69 -12.14 -14.69
CA THR A 307 -20.41 -12.33 -15.37
C THR A 307 -19.26 -12.35 -14.37
N PHE A 308 -18.35 -13.30 -14.51
CA PHE A 308 -17.17 -13.39 -13.63
C PHE A 308 -16.28 -12.15 -13.74
N SER A 309 -15.99 -11.54 -12.58
CA SER A 309 -14.93 -10.55 -12.40
C SER A 309 -14.22 -10.75 -11.06
N GLY A 310 -12.91 -10.56 -11.06
CA GLY A 310 -12.10 -10.61 -9.85
C GLY A 310 -10.80 -9.81 -9.96
N LEU A 311 -10.28 -9.42 -8.81
CA LEU A 311 -9.06 -8.61 -8.69
C LEU A 311 -7.95 -9.42 -8.01
N VAL A 312 -6.80 -9.54 -8.68
CA VAL A 312 -5.59 -10.11 -8.08
C VAL A 312 -4.98 -9.05 -7.17
N PHE A 313 -5.10 -9.23 -5.86
CA PHE A 313 -4.63 -8.22 -4.90
C PHE A 313 -3.26 -8.54 -4.30
N LYS A 314 -2.81 -9.79 -4.45
CA LYS A 314 -1.51 -10.24 -3.96
C LYS A 314 -1.01 -11.44 -4.76
N VAL A 315 0.29 -11.50 -5.00
CA VAL A 315 0.96 -12.67 -5.57
C VAL A 315 1.91 -13.20 -4.51
N VAL A 316 1.89 -14.52 -4.27
CA VAL A 316 2.75 -15.20 -3.30
C VAL A 316 3.48 -16.33 -4.01
N ILE A 317 4.78 -16.45 -3.77
CA ILE A 317 5.59 -17.54 -4.32
C ILE A 317 5.77 -18.62 -3.25
N ASP A 318 4.95 -19.66 -3.32
CA ASP A 318 5.04 -20.80 -2.42
C ASP A 318 6.13 -21.80 -2.86
N LYS A 319 6.84 -22.39 -1.89
CA LYS A 319 7.95 -23.33 -2.15
C LYS A 319 7.52 -24.62 -2.84
N HIS A 320 6.28 -25.07 -2.62
CA HIS A 320 5.76 -26.35 -3.13
C HIS A 320 4.76 -26.15 -4.26
N MET A 321 3.93 -25.12 -4.18
CA MET A 321 2.83 -24.88 -5.13
C MET A 321 3.20 -23.88 -6.23
N GLY A 322 4.34 -23.19 -6.11
CA GLY A 322 4.77 -22.16 -7.05
C GLY A 322 3.98 -20.87 -6.87
N ARG A 323 3.71 -20.18 -7.98
CA ARG A 323 3.01 -18.89 -7.96
C ARG A 323 1.53 -19.06 -7.61
N LEU A 324 1.11 -18.39 -6.54
CA LEU A 324 -0.27 -18.28 -6.09
C LEU A 324 -0.76 -16.85 -6.34
N ALA A 325 -1.80 -16.71 -7.16
CA ALA A 325 -2.50 -15.44 -7.37
C ALA A 325 -3.67 -15.34 -6.39
N MET A 326 -3.57 -14.47 -5.40
CA MET A 326 -4.63 -14.20 -4.44
C MET A 326 -5.69 -13.32 -5.10
N LEU A 327 -6.89 -13.84 -5.22
CA LEU A 327 -8.00 -13.26 -5.98
C LEU A 327 -9.18 -12.96 -5.06
N ARG A 328 -9.70 -11.73 -5.17
CA ARG A 328 -11.03 -11.36 -4.68
C ARG A 328 -12.04 -11.51 -5.82
N LEU A 329 -13.06 -12.36 -5.63
CA LEU A 329 -14.16 -12.49 -6.59
C LEU A 329 -15.24 -11.47 -6.26
N TYR A 330 -15.59 -10.63 -7.23
CA TYR A 330 -16.57 -9.56 -7.07
C TYR A 330 -17.94 -9.93 -7.65
N SER A 331 -17.95 -10.64 -8.78
CA SER A 331 -19.15 -11.12 -9.45
C SER A 331 -18.91 -12.47 -10.11
N GLY A 332 -19.99 -13.22 -10.34
CA GLY A 332 -19.99 -14.53 -10.97
C GLY A 332 -19.39 -15.65 -10.12
N SER A 333 -19.05 -16.76 -10.78
CA SER A 333 -18.31 -17.87 -10.19
C SER A 333 -17.27 -18.42 -11.16
N ILE A 334 -16.29 -19.16 -10.62
CA ILE A 334 -15.26 -19.87 -11.38
C ILE A 334 -15.09 -21.27 -10.82
N LYS A 335 -14.82 -22.23 -11.70
CA LYS A 335 -14.51 -23.62 -11.36
C LYS A 335 -13.10 -24.00 -11.75
N SER A 336 -12.58 -25.01 -11.07
CA SER A 336 -11.30 -25.60 -11.46
C SER A 336 -11.42 -26.16 -12.88
N GLY A 337 -10.53 -25.72 -13.78
CA GLY A 337 -10.54 -26.07 -15.19
C GLY A 337 -11.14 -25.01 -16.12
N ASP A 338 -11.79 -23.97 -15.59
CA ASP A 338 -12.32 -22.86 -16.38
C ASP A 338 -11.20 -22.01 -16.99
N THR A 339 -11.53 -21.29 -18.05
CA THR A 339 -10.62 -20.35 -18.71
C THR A 339 -11.03 -18.92 -18.39
N VAL A 340 -10.08 -18.14 -17.88
CA VAL A 340 -10.28 -16.72 -17.51
C VAL A 340 -9.33 -15.84 -18.29
N LEU A 341 -9.75 -14.62 -18.58
CA LEU A 341 -8.95 -13.61 -19.26
C LEU A 341 -8.22 -12.74 -18.23
N ASN A 342 -6.90 -12.53 -18.42
CA ASN A 342 -6.21 -11.42 -17.77
C ASN A 342 -6.33 -10.20 -18.67
N VAL A 343 -7.07 -9.20 -18.21
CA VAL A 343 -7.39 -8.02 -19.03
C VAL A 343 -6.16 -7.19 -19.38
N ARG A 344 -5.14 -7.15 -18.50
CA ARG A 344 -3.90 -6.39 -18.77
C ARG A 344 -3.07 -7.00 -19.88
N THR A 345 -2.96 -8.33 -19.93
CA THR A 345 -2.13 -9.02 -20.94
C THR A 345 -2.92 -9.41 -22.20
N GLY A 346 -4.24 -9.46 -22.12
CA GLY A 346 -5.10 -10.01 -23.17
C GLY A 346 -5.00 -11.55 -23.28
N GLU A 347 -4.28 -12.20 -22.38
CA GLU A 347 -4.06 -13.64 -22.43
C GLU A 347 -5.09 -14.40 -21.60
N SER A 348 -5.52 -15.54 -22.13
CA SER A 348 -6.44 -16.45 -21.46
C SER A 348 -5.67 -17.56 -20.73
N PHE A 349 -6.07 -17.83 -19.49
CA PHE A 349 -5.43 -18.82 -18.62
C PHE A 349 -6.44 -19.83 -18.13
N ARG A 350 -6.02 -21.10 -18.09
CA ARG A 350 -6.81 -22.17 -17.49
C ARG A 350 -6.53 -22.27 -15.99
N ILE A 351 -7.56 -22.15 -15.17
CA ILE A 351 -7.48 -22.30 -13.72
C ILE A 351 -7.13 -23.76 -13.40
N SER A 352 -5.96 -23.99 -12.79
CA SER A 352 -5.53 -25.35 -12.45
C SER A 352 -6.20 -25.85 -11.17
N ARG A 353 -6.15 -25.04 -10.11
CA ARG A 353 -6.79 -25.30 -8.82
C ARG A 353 -7.19 -23.99 -8.17
N ILE A 354 -8.31 -24.03 -7.46
CA ILE A 354 -8.78 -22.99 -6.55
C ILE A 354 -8.49 -23.45 -5.13
N LEU A 355 -7.82 -22.61 -4.35
CA LEU A 355 -7.41 -22.93 -2.98
C LEU A 355 -7.98 -21.91 -1.99
N LYS A 356 -8.44 -22.40 -0.83
CA LYS A 356 -8.78 -21.58 0.33
C LYS A 356 -7.62 -21.62 1.33
N MET A 357 -7.17 -20.44 1.74
CA MET A 357 -6.11 -20.31 2.74
C MET A 357 -6.71 -20.41 4.15
N GLN A 358 -6.28 -21.41 4.93
CA GLN A 358 -6.66 -21.58 6.33
C GLN A 358 -5.40 -21.70 7.19
N SER A 359 -4.96 -20.60 7.81
CA SER A 359 -3.80 -20.59 8.71
C SER A 359 -2.57 -21.30 8.11
N ASP A 360 -2.33 -22.57 8.46
CA ASP A 360 -1.22 -23.45 8.04
C ASP A 360 -1.57 -24.43 6.89
N LYS A 361 -2.84 -24.54 6.51
CA LYS A 361 -3.36 -25.49 5.52
C LYS A 361 -3.98 -24.78 4.32
N THR A 362 -3.84 -25.41 3.17
CA THR A 362 -4.53 -25.04 1.93
C THR A 362 -5.59 -26.07 1.61
N LEU A 363 -6.85 -25.67 1.55
CA LEU A 363 -7.95 -26.54 1.13
C LEU A 363 -8.27 -26.33 -0.35
N SER A 364 -8.35 -27.40 -1.12
CA SER A 364 -8.81 -27.32 -2.51
C SER A 364 -10.32 -27.08 -2.56
N MET A 365 -10.75 -26.17 -3.41
CA MET A 365 -12.16 -25.88 -3.70
C MET A 365 -12.47 -26.27 -5.15
N GLU A 366 -13.69 -26.76 -5.39
CA GLU A 366 -14.17 -27.05 -6.75
C GLU A 366 -14.61 -25.77 -7.47
N GLU A 367 -15.22 -24.84 -6.74
CA GLU A 367 -15.79 -23.59 -7.24
C GLU A 367 -15.50 -22.44 -6.27
N GLY A 368 -15.18 -21.26 -6.79
CA GLY A 368 -15.17 -19.99 -6.06
C GLY A 368 -16.30 -19.08 -6.53
N LYS A 369 -16.96 -18.38 -5.61
CA LYS A 369 -18.15 -17.56 -5.89
C LYS A 369 -17.90 -16.09 -5.58
N ALA A 370 -18.74 -15.20 -6.12
CA ALA A 370 -18.78 -13.79 -5.78
C ALA A 370 -18.79 -13.62 -4.25
N GLY A 371 -17.87 -12.79 -3.73
CA GLY A 371 -17.70 -12.61 -2.30
C GLY A 371 -16.65 -13.53 -1.63
N ASP A 372 -16.03 -14.44 -2.36
CA ASP A 372 -14.91 -15.25 -1.86
C ASP A 372 -13.55 -14.56 -2.05
N ILE A 373 -12.58 -14.98 -1.23
CA ILE A 373 -11.15 -14.69 -1.37
C ILE A 373 -10.43 -16.02 -1.49
N VAL A 374 -9.78 -16.26 -2.63
CA VAL A 374 -9.16 -17.55 -2.98
C VAL A 374 -7.75 -17.35 -3.51
N ALA A 375 -6.94 -18.42 -3.52
CA ALA A 375 -5.68 -18.47 -4.22
C ALA A 375 -5.82 -19.33 -5.48
N LEU A 376 -5.39 -18.81 -6.63
CA LEU A 376 -5.39 -19.52 -7.90
C LEU A 376 -3.98 -20.00 -8.27
N THR A 377 -3.92 -21.19 -8.84
CA THR A 377 -2.70 -21.75 -9.43
C THR A 377 -2.81 -21.82 -10.96
N GLY A 378 -1.66 -21.67 -11.64
CA GLY A 378 -1.56 -21.83 -13.10
C GLY A 378 -1.56 -20.53 -13.90
N ILE A 379 -1.58 -19.36 -13.25
CA ILE A 379 -1.53 -18.05 -13.92
C ILE A 379 -0.09 -17.54 -13.89
N LYS A 380 0.65 -17.79 -14.97
CA LYS A 380 2.11 -17.56 -15.05
C LYS A 380 2.51 -16.09 -14.96
N ASP A 381 1.68 -15.18 -15.45
CA ASP A 381 1.98 -13.73 -15.55
C ASP A 381 1.02 -12.86 -14.74
N ALA A 382 0.36 -13.46 -13.74
CA ALA A 382 -0.43 -12.71 -12.77
C ALA A 382 0.46 -11.70 -12.03
N LYS A 383 0.01 -10.46 -11.98
CA LYS A 383 0.57 -9.38 -11.16
C LYS A 383 -0.50 -8.83 -10.23
N THR A 384 -0.05 -8.26 -9.12
CA THR A 384 -0.92 -7.50 -8.21
C THR A 384 -1.52 -6.30 -8.95
N GLY A 385 -2.85 -6.15 -8.84
CA GLY A 385 -3.65 -5.16 -9.56
C GLY A 385 -4.33 -5.70 -10.82
N ASP A 386 -4.02 -6.93 -11.26
CA ASP A 386 -4.63 -7.50 -12.47
C ASP A 386 -6.12 -7.80 -12.27
N SER A 387 -6.92 -7.47 -13.28
CA SER A 387 -8.31 -7.90 -13.38
C SER A 387 -8.39 -9.23 -14.13
N LEU A 388 -9.02 -10.22 -13.50
CA LEU A 388 -9.42 -11.47 -14.15
C LEU A 388 -10.92 -11.41 -14.45
N SER A 389 -11.29 -11.70 -15.70
CA SER A 389 -12.68 -11.66 -16.14
C SER A 389 -13.07 -12.88 -16.96
N ALA A 390 -14.36 -13.03 -17.22
CA ALA A 390 -14.83 -13.91 -18.28
C ALA A 390 -14.27 -13.45 -19.65
N VAL A 391 -14.02 -14.41 -20.55
CA VAL A 391 -13.47 -14.14 -21.88
C VAL A 391 -14.50 -13.40 -22.76
N GLU A 392 -15.78 -13.73 -22.62
CA GLU A 392 -16.85 -13.19 -23.46
C GLU A 392 -17.24 -11.74 -23.12
N LYS A 393 -16.95 -11.30 -21.90
CA LYS A 393 -17.24 -9.95 -21.42
C LYS A 393 -16.08 -9.47 -20.55
N PRO A 394 -15.00 -8.97 -21.17
CA PRO A 394 -13.85 -8.42 -20.48
C PRO A 394 -14.23 -7.24 -19.59
N VAL A 395 -13.75 -7.21 -18.36
CA VAL A 395 -14.00 -6.10 -17.44
C VAL A 395 -12.71 -5.72 -16.71
N LEU A 396 -12.29 -4.48 -16.91
CA LEU A 396 -11.19 -3.85 -16.20
C LEU A 396 -11.71 -3.26 -14.90
N LEU A 397 -11.33 -3.85 -13.77
CA LEU A 397 -11.54 -3.26 -12.46
C LEU A 397 -10.49 -2.19 -12.20
N GLU A 398 -10.84 -1.20 -11.39
CA GLU A 398 -9.90 -0.15 -10.98
C GLU A 398 -8.66 -0.75 -10.30
N ALA A 399 -7.50 -0.49 -10.91
CA ALA A 399 -6.22 -1.02 -10.46
C ALA A 399 -5.70 -0.28 -9.21
N ILE A 400 -4.89 -1.00 -8.44
CA ILE A 400 -4.25 -0.45 -7.25
C ILE A 400 -3.10 0.46 -7.71
N THR A 401 -3.14 1.73 -7.33
CA THR A 401 -2.06 2.67 -7.66
C THR A 401 -0.85 2.41 -6.78
N ILE A 402 0.28 2.06 -7.38
CA ILE A 402 1.54 1.82 -6.67
C ILE A 402 2.39 3.10 -6.74
N PRO A 403 2.75 3.71 -5.60
CA PRO A 403 3.64 4.87 -5.58
C PRO A 403 5.05 4.49 -6.05
N ALA A 404 5.73 5.43 -6.69
CA ALA A 404 7.12 5.24 -7.10
C ALA A 404 8.05 5.12 -5.87
N PRO A 405 9.10 4.27 -5.92
CA PRO A 405 10.06 4.15 -4.83
C PRO A 405 10.85 5.44 -4.64
N VAL A 406 11.16 5.78 -3.39
CA VAL A 406 11.78 7.06 -2.99
C VAL A 406 13.15 6.90 -2.38
N ILE A 407 13.53 5.71 -1.92
CA ILE A 407 14.88 5.41 -1.41
C ILE A 407 15.52 4.36 -2.29
N ARG A 408 16.81 4.51 -2.57
CA ARG A 408 17.64 3.56 -3.31
C ARG A 408 18.89 3.19 -2.53
N VAL A 409 19.21 1.92 -2.46
CA VAL A 409 20.43 1.37 -1.83
C VAL A 409 21.18 0.49 -2.82
N SER A 410 22.51 0.57 -2.84
CA SER A 410 23.31 -0.42 -3.56
C SER A 410 23.39 -1.71 -2.76
N ILE A 411 23.18 -2.83 -3.43
CA ILE A 411 23.11 -4.16 -2.84
C ILE A 411 23.98 -5.12 -3.65
N GLU A 412 24.79 -5.89 -2.96
CA GLU A 412 25.63 -6.90 -3.58
C GLU A 412 25.61 -8.17 -2.74
N PRO A 413 25.54 -9.37 -3.35
CA PRO A 413 25.68 -10.60 -2.62
C PRO A 413 27.09 -10.67 -2.03
N LYS A 414 27.22 -11.17 -0.79
CA LYS A 414 28.54 -11.30 -0.13
C LYS A 414 29.47 -12.26 -0.86
N THR A 415 28.92 -13.23 -1.59
CA THR A 415 29.69 -14.23 -2.33
C THR A 415 29.38 -14.18 -3.81
N ASN A 416 30.41 -14.30 -4.65
CA ASN A 416 30.25 -14.34 -6.10
C ASN A 416 29.48 -15.58 -6.58
N SER A 417 29.46 -16.67 -5.79
CA SER A 417 28.67 -17.87 -6.09
C SER A 417 27.16 -17.61 -6.05
N ASP A 418 26.72 -16.59 -5.32
CA ASP A 418 25.31 -16.25 -5.17
C ASP A 418 24.80 -15.26 -6.23
N GLU A 419 25.65 -14.72 -7.11
CA GLU A 419 25.24 -13.66 -8.05
C GLU A 419 24.08 -14.07 -8.97
N LYS A 420 24.12 -15.32 -9.48
CA LYS A 420 23.06 -15.86 -10.34
C LYS A 420 21.76 -16.14 -9.59
N SER A 421 21.85 -16.65 -8.35
CA SER A 421 20.66 -16.90 -7.51
C SER A 421 20.06 -15.59 -7.01
N PHE A 422 20.90 -14.59 -6.72
CA PHE A 422 20.51 -13.27 -6.24
C PHE A 422 19.62 -12.54 -7.25
N GLY A 423 20.00 -12.48 -8.52
CA GLY A 423 19.16 -11.88 -9.57
C GLY A 423 17.79 -12.55 -9.70
N LEU A 424 17.73 -13.88 -9.58
CA LEU A 424 16.46 -14.62 -9.61
C LEU A 424 15.60 -14.34 -8.36
N VAL A 425 16.20 -14.20 -7.19
CA VAL A 425 15.49 -13.88 -5.94
C VAL A 425 14.95 -12.45 -5.97
N LEU A 426 15.74 -11.49 -6.46
CA LEU A 426 15.30 -10.10 -6.62
C LEU A 426 14.09 -9.98 -7.56
N ALA A 427 14.09 -10.71 -8.68
CA ALA A 427 12.94 -10.76 -9.58
C ALA A 427 11.69 -11.31 -8.88
N LYS A 428 11.84 -12.38 -8.09
CA LYS A 428 10.73 -12.96 -7.30
C LYS A 428 10.17 -11.98 -6.27
N ILE A 429 11.03 -11.27 -5.56
CA ILE A 429 10.61 -10.28 -4.57
C ILE A 429 9.86 -9.12 -5.23
N GLN A 430 10.31 -8.65 -6.39
CA GLN A 430 9.62 -7.60 -7.14
C GLN A 430 8.24 -8.06 -7.67
N GLU A 431 8.07 -9.36 -7.96
CA GLU A 431 6.76 -9.91 -8.30
C GLU A 431 5.80 -9.92 -7.11
N GLU A 432 6.28 -10.20 -5.90
CA GLU A 432 5.48 -10.17 -4.67
C GLU A 432 5.16 -8.72 -4.25
N ASP A 433 6.16 -7.82 -4.33
CA ASP A 433 5.99 -6.40 -4.07
C ASP A 433 6.42 -5.51 -5.24
N PRO A 434 5.49 -5.12 -6.12
CA PRO A 434 5.76 -4.22 -7.23
C PRO A 434 6.10 -2.77 -6.83
N SER A 435 6.10 -2.42 -5.53
CA SER A 435 6.65 -1.13 -5.08
C SER A 435 8.18 -1.12 -4.96
N LEU A 436 8.81 -2.30 -5.07
CA LEU A 436 10.25 -2.45 -5.17
C LEU A 436 10.72 -2.35 -6.62
N VAL A 437 11.84 -1.69 -6.85
CA VAL A 437 12.45 -1.58 -8.19
C VAL A 437 13.92 -1.95 -8.11
N VAL A 438 14.33 -2.90 -8.94
CA VAL A 438 15.71 -3.37 -9.05
C VAL A 438 16.29 -2.92 -10.39
N GLU A 439 17.41 -2.23 -10.34
CA GLU A 439 18.13 -1.75 -11.51
C GLU A 439 19.62 -2.06 -11.39
N ARG A 440 20.32 -2.24 -12.50
CA ARG A 440 21.79 -2.32 -12.50
C ARG A 440 22.36 -0.99 -12.97
N ASP A 441 23.23 -0.42 -12.16
CA ASP A 441 23.96 0.79 -12.52
C ASP A 441 24.90 0.49 -13.69
N ARG A 442 24.78 1.22 -14.80
CA ARG A 442 25.58 0.96 -16.00
C ARG A 442 27.04 1.42 -15.87
N GLN A 443 27.34 2.29 -14.89
CA GLN A 443 28.67 2.85 -14.70
C GLN A 443 29.46 2.13 -13.62
N THR A 444 28.83 1.89 -12.48
CA THR A 444 29.48 1.19 -11.37
C THR A 444 29.33 -0.32 -11.49
N GLY A 445 28.35 -0.80 -12.25
CA GLY A 445 28.00 -2.22 -12.35
C GLY A 445 27.24 -2.76 -11.13
N GLU A 446 27.03 -1.91 -10.11
CA GLU A 446 26.34 -2.22 -8.85
C GLU A 446 24.85 -2.53 -9.11
N THR A 447 24.26 -3.39 -8.28
CA THR A 447 22.80 -3.58 -8.27
C THR A 447 22.16 -2.60 -7.30
N LEU A 448 21.13 -1.89 -7.73
CA LEU A 448 20.43 -0.87 -6.96
C LEU A 448 19.01 -1.36 -6.66
N LEU A 449 18.66 -1.43 -5.38
CA LEU A 449 17.30 -1.74 -4.90
C LEU A 449 16.64 -0.46 -4.41
N SER A 450 15.47 -0.16 -4.95
CA SER A 450 14.67 1.00 -4.59
C SER A 450 13.36 0.57 -3.93
N GLY A 451 12.91 1.32 -2.92
CA GLY A 451 11.69 1.05 -2.16
C GLY A 451 11.06 2.30 -1.55
N LEU A 452 9.96 2.13 -0.82
CA LEU A 452 9.15 3.23 -0.26
C LEU A 452 9.72 3.87 1.00
N GLY A 453 10.62 3.18 1.70
CA GLY A 453 11.14 3.61 2.99
C GLY A 453 12.32 2.77 3.43
N GLU A 454 13.00 3.21 4.48
CA GLU A 454 14.20 2.56 5.01
C GLU A 454 13.85 1.21 5.63
N LEU A 455 12.80 1.17 6.45
CA LEU A 455 12.32 -0.08 7.07
C LEU A 455 11.84 -1.07 6.00
N HIS A 456 11.21 -0.58 4.93
CA HIS A 456 10.79 -1.42 3.81
C HIS A 456 11.99 -2.12 3.15
N LEU A 457 13.08 -1.39 2.90
CA LEU A 457 14.30 -1.95 2.32
C LEU A 457 15.01 -2.91 3.28
N GLU A 458 15.13 -2.56 4.56
CA GLU A 458 15.72 -3.44 5.59
C GLU A 458 15.01 -4.80 5.66
N VAL A 459 13.68 -4.77 5.76
CA VAL A 459 12.86 -5.99 5.85
C VAL A 459 12.99 -6.83 4.59
N THR A 460 13.03 -6.20 3.42
CA THR A 460 13.23 -6.88 2.14
C THR A 460 14.59 -7.60 2.10
N LEU A 461 15.67 -6.93 2.50
CA LEU A 461 17.02 -7.51 2.53
C LEU A 461 17.12 -8.67 3.53
N GLU A 462 16.49 -8.53 4.69
CA GLU A 462 16.49 -9.59 5.70
C GLU A 462 15.64 -10.80 5.25
N LYS A 463 14.53 -10.58 4.52
CA LYS A 463 13.77 -11.66 3.86
C LYS A 463 14.63 -12.43 2.86
N ILE A 464 15.45 -11.74 2.05
CA ILE A 464 16.41 -12.40 1.15
C ILE A 464 17.35 -13.30 1.94
N ARG A 465 17.90 -12.78 3.05
CA ARG A 465 18.82 -13.52 3.90
C ARG A 465 18.18 -14.76 4.53
N LEU A 466 17.01 -14.61 5.15
CA LEU A 466 16.36 -15.69 5.90
C LEU A 466 15.71 -16.74 4.99
N ASN A 467 15.01 -16.32 3.94
CA ASN A 467 14.22 -17.24 3.11
C ASN A 467 15.05 -17.90 2.00
N HIS A 468 16.09 -17.21 1.53
CA HIS A 468 16.93 -17.67 0.42
C HIS A 468 18.38 -17.94 0.81
N GLY A 469 18.80 -17.61 2.04
CA GLY A 469 20.15 -17.88 2.54
C GLY A 469 21.22 -17.00 1.92
N ILE A 470 20.85 -15.93 1.22
CA ILE A 470 21.81 -15.04 0.53
C ILE A 470 22.13 -13.87 1.45
N GLU A 471 23.38 -13.78 1.91
CA GLU A 471 23.82 -12.60 2.63
C GLU A 471 24.12 -11.44 1.67
N VAL A 472 23.63 -10.25 2.00
CA VAL A 472 23.73 -9.07 1.14
C VAL A 472 24.52 -7.98 1.87
N ASN A 473 25.49 -7.37 1.17
CA ASN A 473 26.14 -6.14 1.60
C ASN A 473 25.31 -4.95 1.12
N GLN A 474 25.13 -3.97 1.99
CA GLN A 474 24.37 -2.76 1.70
C GLN A 474 25.32 -1.55 1.66
N GLY A 475 25.28 -0.78 0.57
CA GLY A 475 25.92 0.53 0.50
C GLY A 475 25.05 1.63 1.10
N LYS A 476 25.58 2.86 1.18
CA LYS A 476 24.80 4.00 1.66
C LYS A 476 23.65 4.31 0.69
N PRO A 477 22.45 4.68 1.19
CA PRO A 477 21.37 5.16 0.32
C PRO A 477 21.84 6.36 -0.52
N LYS A 478 21.55 6.34 -1.83
CA LYS A 478 21.93 7.41 -2.78
C LYS A 478 20.68 8.00 -3.44
N VAL A 479 20.75 9.30 -3.76
CA VAL A 479 19.70 10.03 -4.49
C VAL A 479 19.94 9.85 -6.00
N SER A 480 18.87 9.64 -6.76
CA SER A 480 18.93 9.62 -8.22
C SER A 480 18.96 11.05 -8.77
N TYR A 481 20.16 11.62 -8.94
CA TYR A 481 20.34 12.91 -9.63
C TYR A 481 20.20 12.75 -11.15
N ARG A 482 20.00 13.88 -11.85
CA ARG A 482 20.02 13.98 -13.32
C ARG A 482 20.91 15.13 -13.76
N GLU A 483 21.26 15.19 -15.04
CA GLU A 483 22.02 16.31 -15.61
C GLU A 483 21.20 17.06 -16.66
N ILE A 484 21.55 18.32 -16.91
CA ILE A 484 20.97 19.11 -17.99
C ILE A 484 22.06 19.96 -18.66
N LEU A 485 21.94 20.17 -19.97
CA LEU A 485 22.76 21.14 -20.70
C LEU A 485 22.07 22.51 -20.68
N THR A 486 22.80 23.61 -20.49
CA THR A 486 22.19 24.95 -20.41
C THR A 486 22.49 25.84 -21.60
N GLU A 487 23.51 25.50 -22.39
CA GLU A 487 23.91 26.25 -23.58
C GLU A 487 23.95 25.36 -24.81
N THR A 488 23.76 25.96 -25.98
CA THR A 488 23.95 25.30 -27.28
C THR A 488 25.37 25.53 -27.79
N ARG A 489 25.99 24.47 -28.32
CA ARG A 489 27.32 24.50 -28.95
C ARG A 489 27.32 23.69 -30.24
N THR A 490 28.07 24.15 -31.24
CA THR A 490 28.33 23.41 -32.47
C THR A 490 29.64 22.64 -32.32
N HIS A 491 29.63 21.36 -32.68
CA HIS A 491 30.81 20.49 -32.64
C HIS A 491 30.93 19.69 -33.92
N ARG A 492 32.16 19.37 -34.31
CA ARG A 492 32.46 18.45 -35.40
C ARG A 492 33.29 17.30 -34.85
N GLU A 493 32.78 16.09 -35.01
CA GLU A 493 33.46 14.87 -34.60
C GLU A 493 33.82 14.05 -35.83
N LYS A 494 35.08 13.61 -35.89
CA LYS A 494 35.60 12.81 -37.01
C LYS A 494 36.31 11.57 -36.50
N LEU A 495 35.73 10.41 -36.78
CA LEU A 495 36.33 9.11 -36.63
C LEU A 495 37.05 8.72 -37.93
N SER A 496 38.36 8.53 -37.87
CA SER A 496 39.15 8.03 -39.00
C SER A 496 40.25 7.10 -38.49
N LYS A 497 40.10 5.79 -38.70
CA LYS A 497 41.08 4.77 -38.32
C LYS A 497 41.31 3.80 -39.47
N GLN A 498 42.57 3.47 -39.73
CA GLN A 498 42.95 2.52 -40.77
C GLN A 498 43.86 1.45 -40.17
N ASN A 499 43.28 0.33 -39.75
CA ASN A 499 43.99 -0.79 -39.13
C ASN A 499 44.03 -1.98 -40.08
N GLY A 500 44.91 -1.97 -41.09
CA GLY A 500 45.31 -3.16 -41.89
C GLY A 500 44.21 -3.98 -42.60
N GLY A 501 42.94 -3.59 -42.50
CA GLY A 501 41.72 -4.22 -43.03
C GLY A 501 40.67 -3.16 -43.38
N SER A 502 39.36 -3.46 -43.28
CA SER A 502 38.28 -2.46 -43.49
C SER A 502 38.48 -1.27 -42.55
N GLY A 503 38.58 -0.06 -43.09
CA GLY A 503 38.75 1.16 -42.31
C GLY A 503 37.48 1.53 -41.54
N GLN A 504 37.62 2.49 -40.63
CA GLN A 504 36.50 3.14 -39.94
C GLN A 504 36.50 4.61 -40.31
N PHE A 505 35.37 5.10 -40.83
CA PHE A 505 35.18 6.49 -41.20
C PHE A 505 33.78 6.96 -40.84
N ALA A 506 33.68 8.03 -40.05
CA ALA A 506 32.45 8.80 -39.84
C ALA A 506 32.82 10.24 -39.49
N ASP A 507 32.14 11.21 -40.10
CA ASP A 507 32.35 12.63 -39.85
C ASP A 507 30.99 13.29 -39.72
N ILE A 508 30.71 13.86 -38.55
CA ILE A 508 29.44 14.49 -38.23
C ILE A 508 29.69 15.89 -37.66
N THR A 509 28.91 16.85 -38.15
CA THR A 509 28.84 18.21 -37.59
C THR A 509 27.44 18.41 -37.04
N PHE A 510 27.33 18.74 -35.76
CA PHE A 510 26.05 18.86 -35.07
C PHE A 510 26.04 20.02 -34.07
N GLU A 511 24.85 20.54 -33.80
CA GLU A 511 24.60 21.37 -32.62
C GLU A 511 24.02 20.51 -31.51
N ILE A 512 24.54 20.70 -30.30
CA ILE A 512 24.08 20.07 -29.07
C ILE A 512 23.68 21.14 -28.06
N GLY A 513 22.60 20.93 -27.32
CA GLY A 513 22.17 21.84 -26.26
C GLY A 513 20.86 21.41 -25.59
N PRO A 514 20.26 22.27 -24.75
CA PRO A 514 18.95 22.02 -24.16
C PRO A 514 17.84 21.95 -25.21
N ARG A 515 16.76 21.22 -24.88
CA ARG A 515 15.51 21.30 -25.64
C ARG A 515 14.79 22.61 -25.33
N GLU A 516 14.14 23.19 -26.34
CA GLU A 516 13.40 24.45 -26.19
C GLU A 516 12.13 24.29 -25.36
N ASN A 517 11.53 23.09 -25.38
CA ASN A 517 10.28 22.77 -24.68
C ASN A 517 10.48 22.10 -23.32
N ASN A 518 11.73 21.88 -22.87
CA ASN A 518 12.09 21.18 -21.63
C ASN A 518 11.47 19.78 -21.47
N GLU A 519 11.01 19.14 -22.55
CA GLU A 519 10.50 17.77 -22.47
C GLU A 519 11.64 16.76 -22.25
N PRO A 520 11.42 15.70 -21.46
CA PRO A 520 12.43 14.67 -21.26
C PRO A 520 12.83 13.94 -22.56
N GLY A 521 14.07 13.49 -22.62
CA GLY A 521 14.60 12.68 -23.73
C GLY A 521 15.29 13.48 -24.84
N LEU A 522 15.61 12.75 -25.92
CA LEU A 522 16.34 13.26 -27.08
C LEU A 522 15.40 13.86 -28.13
N GLU A 523 15.60 15.12 -28.50
CA GLU A 523 15.06 15.73 -29.71
C GLU A 523 16.14 15.71 -30.80
N PHE A 524 15.96 14.84 -31.79
CA PHE A 524 16.90 14.71 -32.90
C PHE A 524 16.33 15.34 -34.16
N ILE A 525 16.98 16.40 -34.66
CA ILE A 525 16.60 17.11 -35.88
C ILE A 525 17.64 16.84 -36.95
N ASN A 526 17.23 16.13 -38.00
CA ASN A 526 18.05 15.90 -39.17
C ASN A 526 17.95 17.07 -40.17
N LEU A 527 19.06 17.80 -40.39
CA LEU A 527 19.15 18.88 -41.38
C LEU A 527 20.08 18.55 -42.56
N ILE A 528 20.51 17.29 -42.68
CA ILE A 528 21.38 16.81 -43.76
C ILE A 528 20.70 17.03 -45.13
N LYS A 529 21.46 17.58 -46.08
CA LYS A 529 21.03 17.81 -47.48
C LYS A 529 22.03 17.17 -48.44
N GLY A 530 21.56 16.81 -49.63
CA GLY A 530 22.44 16.36 -50.73
C GLY A 530 23.12 15.00 -50.54
N GLY A 531 22.72 14.20 -49.55
CA GLY A 531 23.24 12.84 -49.35
C GLY A 531 24.68 12.76 -48.84
N VAL A 532 25.19 13.83 -48.23
CA VAL A 532 26.55 13.88 -47.62
C VAL A 532 26.72 12.88 -46.48
N ILE A 533 25.61 12.47 -45.86
CA ILE A 533 25.48 11.25 -45.08
C ILE A 533 24.30 10.45 -45.68
N PRO A 534 24.50 9.18 -46.06
CA PRO A 534 23.41 8.30 -46.50
C PRO A 534 22.29 8.22 -45.46
N GLY A 535 21.04 8.28 -45.91
CA GLY A 535 19.86 8.28 -45.04
C GLY A 535 19.77 7.05 -44.11
N GLU A 536 20.37 5.93 -44.52
CA GLU A 536 20.44 4.69 -43.74
C GLU A 536 21.32 4.78 -42.48
N PHE A 537 22.28 5.71 -42.43
CA PHE A 537 23.15 5.88 -41.25
C PHE A 537 22.60 6.88 -40.24
N ILE A 538 21.62 7.70 -40.61
CA ILE A 538 21.03 8.73 -39.75
C ILE A 538 20.39 8.13 -38.47
N PRO A 539 19.63 7.02 -38.54
CA PRO A 539 19.12 6.37 -37.33
C PRO A 539 20.23 5.88 -36.38
N SER A 540 21.42 5.58 -36.90
CA SER A 540 22.56 5.12 -36.09
C SER A 540 23.22 6.28 -35.34
N VAL A 541 23.28 7.47 -35.97
CA VAL A 541 23.71 8.71 -35.30
C VAL A 541 22.74 9.05 -34.16
N GLU A 542 21.44 9.03 -34.42
CA GLU A 542 20.42 9.29 -33.41
C GLU A 542 20.51 8.31 -32.24
N LYS A 543 20.63 7.01 -32.55
CA LYS A 543 20.83 5.95 -31.55
C LYS A 543 22.07 6.22 -30.69
N GLY A 544 23.19 6.59 -31.31
CA GLY A 544 24.42 6.91 -30.59
C GLY A 544 24.26 8.06 -29.59
N PHE A 545 23.56 9.13 -29.98
CA PHE A 545 23.23 10.23 -29.05
C PHE A 545 22.25 9.82 -27.95
N ARG A 546 21.25 8.99 -28.28
CA ARG A 546 20.24 8.51 -27.32
C ARG A 546 20.89 7.69 -26.21
N GLU A 547 21.83 6.82 -26.55
CA GLU A 547 22.56 6.02 -25.57
C GLU A 547 23.60 6.86 -24.81
N ALA A 548 24.24 7.83 -25.48
CA ALA A 548 25.18 8.72 -24.81
C ALA A 548 24.49 9.58 -23.73
N MET A 549 23.22 9.94 -23.95
CA MET A 549 22.39 10.70 -23.02
C MET A 549 22.18 10.00 -21.66
N GLU A 550 22.31 8.67 -21.59
CA GLU A 550 22.18 7.92 -20.34
C GLU A 550 23.34 8.19 -19.36
N ASN A 551 24.48 8.68 -19.85
CA ASN A 551 25.67 8.97 -19.05
C ASN A 551 26.08 10.44 -19.25
N GLY A 552 25.59 11.32 -18.38
CA GLY A 552 25.85 12.76 -18.46
C GLY A 552 27.31 13.17 -18.26
N PRO A 553 27.69 14.38 -18.72
CA PRO A 553 29.08 14.84 -18.73
C PRO A 553 29.72 15.13 -17.37
N LEU A 554 28.96 15.34 -16.28
CA LEU A 554 29.49 15.74 -14.97
C LEU A 554 29.89 14.55 -14.09
N LYS A 555 28.91 13.79 -13.62
CA LYS A 555 29.10 12.63 -12.73
C LYS A 555 28.53 11.36 -13.35
N GLY A 556 28.12 11.44 -14.62
CA GLY A 556 27.53 10.32 -15.32
C GLY A 556 26.05 10.14 -15.04
N TYR A 557 25.37 11.08 -14.38
CA TYR A 557 23.92 10.95 -14.22
C TYR A 557 23.22 11.09 -15.57
N PRO A 558 22.08 10.41 -15.81
CA PRO A 558 21.38 10.53 -17.08
C PRO A 558 20.95 11.98 -17.30
N LEU A 559 21.12 12.45 -18.53
CA LEU A 559 20.60 13.74 -18.96
C LEU A 559 19.06 13.70 -18.97
N GLU A 560 18.42 14.74 -18.45
CA GLU A 560 16.96 14.89 -18.47
C GLU A 560 16.47 15.07 -19.91
N SER A 561 17.07 16.02 -20.62
CA SER A 561 16.70 16.43 -21.97
C SER A 561 17.93 16.82 -22.77
N MET A 562 17.91 16.54 -24.08
CA MET A 562 18.96 16.94 -25.01
C MET A 562 18.39 17.19 -26.39
N LYS A 563 18.81 18.28 -27.04
CA LYS A 563 18.52 18.58 -28.44
C LYS A 563 19.78 18.41 -29.27
N ILE A 564 19.65 17.65 -30.36
CA ILE A 564 20.70 17.48 -31.37
C ILE A 564 20.17 17.93 -32.72
N ARG A 565 20.91 18.83 -33.38
CA ARG A 565 20.66 19.18 -34.78
C ARG A 565 21.82 18.71 -35.62
N LEU A 566 21.62 17.69 -36.45
CA LEU A 566 22.63 17.19 -37.35
C LEU A 566 22.71 18.09 -38.57
N LEU A 567 23.80 18.86 -38.70
CA LEU A 567 23.94 19.92 -39.69
C LEU A 567 24.59 19.45 -41.00
N ASP A 568 25.70 18.71 -40.87
CA ASP A 568 26.55 18.32 -41.99
C ASP A 568 27.38 17.08 -41.64
N GLY A 569 28.08 16.51 -42.60
CA GLY A 569 29.03 15.43 -42.36
C GLY A 569 29.61 14.86 -43.64
N SER A 570 30.35 13.76 -43.51
CA SER A 570 30.86 13.03 -44.66
C SER A 570 30.97 11.54 -44.37
N PHE A 571 30.95 10.73 -45.44
CA PHE A 571 31.15 9.28 -45.36
C PHE A 571 32.17 8.80 -46.41
N HIS A 572 32.76 7.64 -46.17
CA HIS A 572 33.62 6.94 -47.12
C HIS A 572 32.92 5.64 -47.57
N PRO A 573 32.72 5.41 -48.89
CA PRO A 573 31.90 4.29 -49.36
C PRO A 573 32.35 2.88 -48.92
N GLN A 574 33.63 2.70 -48.58
CA GLN A 574 34.19 1.39 -48.20
C GLN A 574 34.49 1.27 -46.71
N ASP A 575 34.64 2.40 -46.01
CA ASP A 575 35.13 2.43 -44.63
C ASP A 575 34.08 2.99 -43.64
N SER A 576 32.90 3.41 -44.12
CA SER A 576 31.81 3.87 -43.26
C SER A 576 30.75 2.79 -43.06
N GLY A 577 30.52 2.41 -41.81
CA GLY A 577 29.38 1.60 -41.39
C GLY A 577 28.47 2.32 -40.39
N ALA A 578 27.27 1.75 -40.17
CA ALA A 578 26.30 2.23 -39.18
C ALA A 578 26.91 2.38 -37.77
N TYR A 579 27.75 1.42 -37.37
CA TYR A 579 28.43 1.43 -36.07
C TYR A 579 29.46 2.57 -35.93
N ASP A 580 30.09 3.01 -37.02
CA ASP A 580 31.07 4.09 -36.99
C ASP A 580 30.38 5.44 -36.73
N PHE A 581 29.22 5.66 -37.33
CA PHE A 581 28.37 6.84 -37.08
C PHE A 581 27.78 6.85 -35.68
N GLU A 582 27.39 5.67 -35.15
CA GLU A 582 26.95 5.52 -33.76
C GLU A 582 28.08 5.89 -32.77
N ASN A 583 29.32 5.44 -33.03
CA ASN A 583 30.46 5.79 -32.19
C ASN A 583 30.86 7.26 -32.30
N ALA A 584 30.88 7.82 -33.51
CA ALA A 584 31.15 9.24 -33.72
C ALA A 584 30.15 10.13 -32.95
N ALA A 585 28.87 9.73 -32.88
CA ALA A 585 27.88 10.41 -32.05
C ALA A 585 28.21 10.34 -30.55
N ARG A 586 28.56 9.14 -30.03
CA ARG A 586 28.94 8.96 -28.62
C ARG A 586 30.22 9.72 -28.23
N ASP A 587 31.24 9.69 -29.08
CA ASP A 587 32.50 10.40 -28.87
C ASP A 587 32.30 11.92 -28.95
N GLY A 588 31.54 12.38 -29.96
CA GLY A 588 31.21 13.78 -30.13
C GLY A 588 30.40 14.33 -28.95
N PHE A 589 29.44 13.56 -28.42
CA PHE A 589 28.72 13.90 -27.21
C PHE A 589 29.67 14.11 -26.01
N ARG A 590 30.59 13.17 -25.77
CA ARG A 590 31.53 13.21 -24.64
C ARG A 590 32.37 14.49 -24.61
N VAL A 591 32.76 14.99 -25.78
CA VAL A 591 33.54 16.23 -25.91
C VAL A 591 32.65 17.47 -25.84
N ALA A 592 31.56 17.49 -26.62
CA ALA A 592 30.76 18.68 -26.81
C ALA A 592 29.88 19.02 -25.59
N ALA A 593 29.34 18.00 -24.89
CA ALA A 593 28.42 18.20 -23.76
C ALA A 593 29.06 18.96 -22.59
N LEU A 594 30.36 18.75 -22.32
CA LEU A 594 31.10 19.50 -21.29
C LEU A 594 31.16 21.02 -21.56
N SER A 595 31.15 21.41 -22.84
CA SER A 595 31.20 22.82 -23.25
C SER A 595 29.83 23.52 -23.25
N CYS A 596 28.76 22.78 -22.96
CA CYS A 596 27.36 23.25 -22.94
C CYS A 596 26.90 23.70 -21.54
N SER A 597 27.84 24.03 -20.65
CA SER A 597 27.60 24.43 -19.26
C SER A 597 26.63 23.48 -18.53
N PRO A 598 26.97 22.19 -18.39
CA PRO A 598 26.09 21.22 -17.77
C PRO A 598 25.83 21.54 -16.28
N LYS A 599 24.63 21.22 -15.80
CA LYS A 599 24.21 21.39 -14.40
C LYS A 599 23.55 20.13 -13.86
N LEU A 600 23.60 19.97 -12.53
CA LEU A 600 22.92 18.89 -11.83
C LEU A 600 21.47 19.26 -11.51
N LEU A 601 20.60 18.28 -11.62
CA LEU A 601 19.22 18.31 -11.16
C LEU A 601 19.05 17.32 -10.00
N GLU A 602 18.38 17.76 -8.93
CA GLU A 602 17.93 16.90 -7.82
C GLU A 602 16.42 16.65 -7.89
N PRO A 603 15.95 15.46 -7.48
CA PRO A 603 14.55 15.17 -7.38
C PRO A 603 13.93 15.96 -6.21
N ILE A 604 12.87 16.70 -6.52
CA ILE A 604 12.04 17.42 -5.57
C ILE A 604 10.80 16.59 -5.28
N MET A 605 10.56 16.34 -4.00
CA MET A 605 9.39 15.63 -3.51
C MET A 605 8.28 16.64 -3.25
N GLN A 606 7.10 16.42 -3.81
CA GLN A 606 5.89 17.01 -3.27
C GLN A 606 5.57 16.25 -1.99
N VAL A 607 5.78 16.92 -0.87
CA VAL A 607 5.55 16.43 0.47
C VAL A 607 4.22 16.99 0.95
N GLU A 608 3.31 16.10 1.32
CA GLU A 608 2.12 16.46 2.07
C GLU A 608 2.33 15.99 3.51
N ILE A 609 2.48 16.95 4.42
CA ILE A 609 2.55 16.67 5.86
C ILE A 609 1.19 16.98 6.45
N GLN A 610 0.58 16.01 7.09
CA GLN A 610 -0.63 16.25 7.85
C GLN A 610 -0.25 16.26 9.32
N SER A 611 -0.59 17.31 10.04
CA SER A 611 -0.37 17.40 11.47
C SER A 611 -1.51 18.12 12.15
N ILE A 612 -1.64 17.92 13.46
CA ILE A 612 -2.58 18.71 14.26
C ILE A 612 -2.07 20.16 14.39
N GLU A 613 -2.99 21.09 14.63
CA GLU A 613 -2.71 22.52 14.67
C GLU A 613 -1.59 22.90 15.66
N GLU A 614 -1.47 22.17 16.77
CA GLU A 614 -0.45 22.35 17.82
C GLU A 614 1.00 22.33 17.27
N TYR A 615 1.28 21.51 16.25
CA TYR A 615 2.65 21.34 15.72
C TYR A 615 2.98 22.21 14.51
N THR A 616 2.07 23.12 14.12
CA THR A 616 2.21 23.93 12.90
C THR A 616 3.55 24.65 12.81
N GLY A 617 3.99 25.27 13.92
CA GLY A 617 5.27 25.99 13.96
C GLY A 617 6.48 25.07 13.82
N ALA A 618 6.48 23.92 14.49
CA ALA A 618 7.58 22.95 14.47
C ALA A 618 7.73 22.30 13.08
N VAL A 619 6.62 21.91 12.47
CA VAL A 619 6.60 21.33 11.10
C VAL A 619 7.08 22.37 10.08
N THR A 620 6.61 23.61 10.18
CA THR A 620 7.05 24.71 9.30
C THR A 620 8.55 24.95 9.41
N ALA A 621 9.10 24.96 10.63
CA ALA A 621 10.53 25.14 10.85
C ALA A 621 11.37 23.99 10.27
N ASP A 622 10.92 22.73 10.42
CA ASP A 622 11.66 21.58 9.89
C ASP A 622 11.62 21.50 8.36
N ILE A 623 10.49 21.80 7.72
CA ILE A 623 10.39 21.90 6.26
C ILE A 623 11.43 22.92 5.75
N ASN A 624 11.49 24.11 6.35
CA ASN A 624 12.44 25.15 5.96
C ASN A 624 13.90 24.70 6.19
N ARG A 625 14.20 24.04 7.31
CA ARG A 625 15.53 23.49 7.60
C ARG A 625 16.00 22.50 6.53
N ARG A 626 15.05 21.79 5.91
CA ARG A 626 15.30 20.82 4.84
C ARG A 626 15.28 21.42 3.44
N ARG A 627 15.36 22.75 3.31
CA ARG A 627 15.24 23.48 2.03
C ARG A 627 13.87 23.30 1.36
N GLY A 628 12.85 22.97 2.13
CA GLY A 628 11.50 22.82 1.65
C GLY A 628 10.81 24.16 1.41
N ILE A 629 10.01 24.24 0.36
CA ILE A 629 9.18 25.41 0.04
C ILE A 629 7.73 25.03 0.28
N ILE A 630 7.05 25.72 1.21
CA ILE A 630 5.64 25.46 1.51
C ILE A 630 4.78 26.16 0.47
N SER A 631 3.97 25.38 -0.26
CA SER A 631 3.03 25.85 -1.28
C SER A 631 1.69 26.23 -0.65
N SER A 632 1.17 25.41 0.26
CA SER A 632 -0.08 25.68 0.98
C SER A 632 -0.05 25.11 2.38
N ILE A 633 -0.86 25.72 3.25
CA ILE A 633 -1.23 25.17 4.56
C ILE A 633 -2.75 25.20 4.61
N ASP A 634 -3.34 24.06 4.29
CA ASP A 634 -4.79 23.90 4.26
C ASP A 634 -5.28 23.29 5.58
N GLU A 635 -6.58 23.39 5.84
CA GLU A 635 -7.21 22.73 6.98
C GLU A 635 -8.31 21.80 6.48
N ARG A 636 -8.25 20.53 6.89
CA ARG A 636 -9.24 19.52 6.52
C ARG A 636 -9.48 18.60 7.71
N SER A 637 -10.74 18.44 8.09
CA SER A 637 -11.15 17.55 9.18
C SER A 637 -10.36 17.80 10.48
N GLY A 638 -10.11 19.07 10.84
CA GLY A 638 -9.38 19.45 12.06
C GLY A 638 -7.85 19.25 12.01
N ARG A 639 -7.28 18.92 10.86
CA ARG A 639 -5.83 18.78 10.65
C ARG A 639 -5.30 19.85 9.71
N LYS A 640 -4.09 20.33 9.97
CA LYS A 640 -3.32 21.16 9.04
C LYS A 640 -2.59 20.28 8.05
N ILE A 641 -2.78 20.57 6.77
CA ILE A 641 -2.15 19.88 5.66
C ILE A 641 -1.14 20.85 5.04
N PHE A 642 0.14 20.57 5.24
CA PHE A 642 1.24 21.30 4.65
C PHE A 642 1.57 20.65 3.31
N THR A 643 1.28 21.35 2.22
CA THR A 643 1.80 20.96 0.90
C THR A 643 3.09 21.71 0.68
N ALA A 644 4.20 20.98 0.56
CA ALA A 644 5.52 21.55 0.37
C ALA A 644 6.32 20.79 -0.70
N GLU A 645 7.31 21.46 -1.27
CA GLU A 645 8.29 20.87 -2.16
C GLU A 645 9.63 20.77 -1.45
N VAL A 646 10.14 19.56 -1.24
CA VAL A 646 11.36 19.29 -0.45
C VAL A 646 12.33 18.44 -1.26
N PRO A 647 13.63 18.80 -1.34
CA PRO A 647 14.62 17.95 -1.99
C PRO A 647 14.74 16.58 -1.33
N LEU A 648 14.70 15.50 -2.12
CA LEU A 648 14.78 14.12 -1.60
C LEU A 648 16.05 13.87 -0.76
N ALA A 649 17.17 14.48 -1.12
CA ALA A 649 18.41 14.40 -0.35
C ALA A 649 18.26 14.90 1.10
N SER A 650 17.32 15.80 1.32
CA SER A 650 17.03 16.40 2.62
C SER A 650 15.88 15.68 3.35
N THR A 651 15.27 14.65 2.75
CA THR A 651 14.21 13.85 3.38
C THR A 651 14.70 12.55 4.03
N PHE A 652 15.98 12.20 3.93
CA PHE A 652 16.53 11.06 4.67
C PHE A 652 16.36 11.26 6.18
N GLY A 653 15.86 10.23 6.87
CA GLY A 653 15.49 10.30 8.28
C GLY A 653 14.28 11.19 8.60
N TYR A 654 13.61 11.76 7.60
CA TYR A 654 12.55 12.75 7.84
C TYR A 654 11.34 12.15 8.57
N ILE A 655 10.95 10.91 8.28
CA ILE A 655 9.85 10.25 9.01
C ILE A 655 10.18 10.16 10.51
N SER A 656 11.42 9.76 10.85
CA SER A 656 11.87 9.63 12.24
C SER A 656 11.97 10.98 12.95
N ASP A 657 12.53 11.99 12.28
CA ASP A 657 12.66 13.33 12.81
C ASP A 657 11.29 14.00 13.00
N LEU A 658 10.41 13.88 12.01
CA LEU A 658 9.06 14.43 12.05
C LEU A 658 8.21 13.75 13.13
N ARG A 659 8.33 12.43 13.30
CA ARG A 659 7.71 11.71 14.43
C ARG A 659 8.21 12.25 15.76
N THR A 660 9.51 12.47 15.91
CA THR A 660 10.06 13.03 17.15
C THR A 660 9.55 14.45 17.41
N LEU A 661 9.48 15.27 16.36
CA LEU A 661 9.00 16.67 16.43
C LEU A 661 7.51 16.79 16.76
N THR A 662 6.71 15.80 16.36
CA THR A 662 5.24 15.87 16.46
C THR A 662 4.66 14.86 17.44
N SER A 663 5.51 14.23 18.26
CA SER A 663 5.11 13.11 19.14
C SER A 663 4.37 12.00 18.36
N GLY A 664 4.78 11.77 17.13
CA GLY A 664 4.19 10.84 16.18
C GLY A 664 2.95 11.37 15.44
N ARG A 665 2.43 12.56 15.79
CA ARG A 665 1.16 13.14 15.31
C ARG A 665 1.23 13.90 13.99
N ALA A 666 2.31 13.71 13.25
CA ALA A 666 2.35 14.05 11.85
C ALA A 666 2.53 12.80 10.99
N SER A 667 1.74 12.75 9.93
CA SER A 667 2.00 11.85 8.82
C SER A 667 2.66 12.65 7.71
N ILE A 668 3.53 11.98 6.98
CA ILE A 668 4.18 12.54 5.82
C ILE A 668 3.93 11.57 4.67
N SER A 669 3.29 12.08 3.63
CA SER A 669 3.30 11.42 2.34
C SER A 669 4.22 12.23 1.44
N MET A 670 4.92 11.55 0.57
CA MET A 670 5.81 12.20 -0.37
C MET A 670 5.73 11.46 -1.70
N LYS A 671 5.59 12.23 -2.76
CA LYS A 671 5.61 11.75 -4.14
C LYS A 671 6.59 12.61 -4.92
N LEU A 672 7.22 12.05 -5.94
CA LEU A 672 8.07 12.84 -6.83
C LEU A 672 7.22 13.96 -7.48
N SER A 673 7.66 15.21 -7.35
CA SER A 673 7.06 16.37 -8.02
C SER A 673 7.70 16.55 -9.39
N HIS A 674 8.98 16.91 -9.39
CA HIS A 674 9.78 17.22 -10.56
C HIS A 674 11.28 17.19 -10.21
N TYR A 675 12.13 17.44 -11.20
CA TYR A 675 13.56 17.65 -11.01
C TYR A 675 13.88 19.15 -11.05
N ALA A 676 14.63 19.64 -10.07
CA ALA A 676 15.02 21.05 -9.99
C ALA A 676 16.55 21.18 -9.94
N LEU A 677 17.06 22.36 -10.31
CA LEU A 677 18.49 22.66 -10.27
C LEU A 677 19.05 22.52 -8.85
N VAL A 678 20.13 21.76 -8.72
CA VAL A 678 20.89 21.68 -7.48
C VAL A 678 21.53 23.04 -7.22
N PRO A 679 21.37 23.63 -6.02
CA PRO A 679 22.05 24.88 -5.67
C PRO A 679 23.58 24.77 -5.81
N ASP A 680 24.23 25.82 -6.32
CA ASP A 680 25.67 25.81 -6.68
C ASP A 680 26.58 25.36 -5.52
N PHE A 681 26.26 25.73 -4.27
CA PHE A 681 27.06 25.33 -3.10
C PHE A 681 27.01 23.81 -2.82
N ILE A 682 25.91 23.14 -3.14
CA ILE A 682 25.76 21.69 -3.02
C ILE A 682 26.36 21.01 -4.25
N ALA A 683 26.08 21.55 -5.44
CA ALA A 683 26.60 21.02 -6.69
C ALA A 683 28.14 20.96 -6.66
N ASN A 684 28.81 22.01 -6.18
CA ASN A 684 30.26 22.02 -6.04
C ASN A 684 30.78 20.90 -5.14
N THR A 685 30.09 20.58 -4.05
CA THR A 685 30.46 19.50 -3.13
C THR A 685 30.27 18.11 -3.75
N LEU A 686 29.20 17.94 -4.53
CA LEU A 686 28.90 16.68 -5.23
C LEU A 686 29.84 16.44 -6.43
N ILE A 687 30.29 17.52 -7.08
CA ILE A 687 31.13 17.49 -8.28
C ILE A 687 32.61 17.25 -7.93
N THR A 688 33.14 17.83 -6.85
CA THR A 688 34.43 17.40 -6.27
C THR A 688 34.40 15.94 -5.81
#